data_AF-A0A958QZT7-F1
#
_entry.id   AF-A0A958QZT7-F1
#
_cell.length_a   1.000
_cell.length_b   1.000
_cell.length_c   1.000
_cell.angle_alpha   90.00
_cell.angle_beta   90.00
_cell.angle_gamma   90.00
#
_symmetry.space_group_name_H-M   'P 1'
#
loop_
_entity.id
_entity.type
_entity.pdbx_description
1 polymer ?
#
loop_
_entity_poly.entity_id
_entity_poly.type
_entity_poly.pdbx_seq_one_letter_code
_entity_poly.pdbx_strand_id
1 'polypeptide(L)'
;MKGKRGVYSENEARRLLLSELIMVALMIVALFLSEMAQAIVGGVPVPQGSEGKNHPGQFNTVAFVAVTGNHHRTFCTGSIIGEDLILTAKHCMAGKSIQELRVYFGPDTDMLIPTRLREIIRVEVYGTPDWANYFPNMDIAVVQFKGGIPNRDGQDPTLPHYRPLEILRDSDQMKPHQQLTLAGFGNRVASDFEVIAGQLYTIDVEYREYLFSTFFQNLLLLQAKPGQGACHGDSGGPAYFPYGQVPGGETQWLIGGVTNGFDLALTPKALQQTQDPMFPLKAKCDSGQILYGFAGHYVDWIEATFGTQLPRSSWNTRSQKKRHIGYGQKKSFVDWCANTALDEKGWLTARTLVLEASKRKGSDESERDLFLNCGRVEELLSEVTHLEFDENATLDSLLPLTTLPRLHSLELSGRKDLDELGLDDLALAPEIKKLKINSSILRRHEALRGLSGSLESLTISNSGLKNLSFLDGFSKLTELDVRGNSLSELGPALQLRSLQTLHASGNQLEHVSGIEELKNLMILNLATNGIRQMPLLKNLERLVQLDVSANRLDGLEFLQGFKGAYLRELRVSDNRIESGQELLRNLTGLTLLSMNKTGIKDLGLCAGMKDLKRLEASGNGVETLEVFRQASHGFIGLQRMVLTFNLIENYSPLAGLKNLTGLWVNGNPLSNGDPAPSDQNCPLKSANSALDRTCRNLRR
;
A
#
# COMPACT_ATOMS: atom_id res chain seq x y z
N MET A 1 -20.08 -18.92 -42.35
CA MET A 1 -21.24 -19.85 -42.34
C MET A 1 -21.33 -20.42 -40.92
N LYS A 2 -22.41 -20.42 -40.13
CA LYS A 2 -23.84 -20.11 -40.25
C LYS A 2 -24.27 -19.64 -38.83
N GLY A 3 -25.14 -18.63 -38.76
CA GLY A 3 -25.62 -18.07 -37.49
C GLY A 3 -26.68 -18.92 -36.77
N LYS A 4 -26.86 -18.61 -35.48
CA LYS A 4 -28.13 -18.77 -34.77
C LYS A 4 -28.34 -17.51 -33.91
N ARG A 5 -29.17 -16.59 -34.42
CA ARG A 5 -29.86 -15.59 -33.59
C ARG A 5 -31.04 -16.31 -32.95
N GLY A 6 -31.07 -16.37 -31.62
CA GLY A 6 -32.27 -16.76 -30.89
C GLY A 6 -33.29 -15.63 -30.99
N VAL A 7 -34.46 -15.95 -31.55
CA VAL A 7 -35.62 -15.06 -31.57
C VAL A 7 -36.32 -15.26 -30.22
N TYR A 8 -36.23 -14.27 -29.33
CA TYR A 8 -37.10 -14.22 -28.16
C TYR A 8 -38.54 -14.03 -28.65
N SER A 9 -39.47 -14.78 -28.07
CA SER A 9 -40.89 -14.66 -28.44
C SER A 9 -41.42 -13.29 -27.99
N GLU A 10 -42.25 -12.67 -28.82
CA GLU A 10 -42.84 -11.34 -28.56
C GLU A 10 -43.60 -11.28 -27.20
N ASN A 11 -44.04 -12.44 -26.71
CA ASN A 11 -44.69 -12.61 -25.41
C ASN A 11 -43.72 -12.59 -24.20
N GLU A 12 -42.47 -13.03 -24.36
CA GLU A 12 -41.45 -12.95 -23.30
C GLU A 12 -40.87 -11.55 -23.19
N ALA A 13 -40.66 -10.87 -24.33
CA ALA A 13 -40.27 -9.46 -24.35
C ALA A 13 -41.34 -8.57 -23.71
N ARG A 14 -42.63 -8.84 -23.97
CA ARG A 14 -43.74 -8.14 -23.29
C ARG A 14 -43.82 -8.43 -21.79
N ARG A 15 -43.48 -9.64 -21.32
CA ARG A 15 -43.44 -9.96 -19.89
C ARG A 15 -42.28 -9.28 -19.16
N LEU A 16 -41.10 -9.19 -19.80
CA LEU A 16 -39.94 -8.44 -19.28
C LEU A 16 -40.22 -6.93 -19.22
N LEU A 17 -40.80 -6.35 -20.27
CA LEU A 17 -41.23 -4.95 -20.29
C LEU A 17 -42.34 -4.66 -19.26
N LEU A 18 -43.29 -5.58 -19.07
CA LEU A 18 -44.33 -5.43 -18.06
C LEU A 18 -43.77 -5.56 -16.64
N SER A 19 -42.78 -6.45 -16.40
CA SER A 19 -42.11 -6.55 -15.10
C SER A 19 -41.22 -5.35 -14.80
N GLU A 20 -40.57 -4.76 -15.81
CA GLU A 20 -39.80 -3.52 -15.67
C GLU A 20 -40.73 -2.31 -15.45
N LEU A 21 -41.86 -2.23 -16.16
CA LEU A 21 -42.87 -1.18 -15.93
C LEU A 21 -43.56 -1.31 -14.57
N ILE A 22 -43.81 -2.54 -14.09
CA ILE A 22 -44.34 -2.80 -12.74
C ILE A 22 -43.28 -2.48 -11.68
N MET A 23 -41.99 -2.79 -11.91
CA MET A 23 -40.88 -2.40 -11.02
C MET A 23 -40.68 -0.88 -10.97
N VAL A 24 -40.79 -0.17 -12.11
CA VAL A 24 -40.73 1.29 -12.16
C VAL A 24 -41.96 1.91 -11.50
N ALA A 25 -43.16 1.36 -11.72
CA ALA A 25 -44.37 1.80 -11.05
C ALA A 25 -44.33 1.49 -9.54
N LEU A 26 -43.74 0.37 -9.11
CA LEU A 26 -43.52 0.04 -7.70
C LEU A 26 -42.40 0.86 -7.07
N MET A 27 -41.36 1.27 -7.80
CA MET A 27 -40.40 2.29 -7.34
C MET A 27 -41.05 3.66 -7.17
N ILE A 28 -42.01 4.01 -8.04
CA ILE A 28 -42.79 5.25 -7.92
C ILE A 28 -43.77 5.16 -6.74
N VAL A 29 -44.37 3.98 -6.48
CA VAL A 29 -45.29 3.76 -5.35
C VAL A 29 -44.56 3.55 -4.01
N ALA A 30 -43.33 3.03 -4.01
CA ALA A 30 -42.50 2.90 -2.80
C ALA A 30 -41.98 4.25 -2.27
N LEU A 31 -42.04 5.32 -3.08
CA LEU A 31 -41.89 6.69 -2.60
C LEU A 31 -43.05 7.15 -1.69
N PHE A 32 -44.17 6.43 -1.64
CA PHE A 32 -45.40 6.86 -0.94
C PHE A 32 -45.62 6.28 0.47
N LEU A 33 -44.77 5.40 0.99
CA LEU A 33 -44.90 4.92 2.38
C LEU A 33 -43.56 4.96 3.12
N SER A 34 -43.03 6.16 3.36
CA SER A 34 -41.96 6.37 4.33
C SER A 34 -42.48 7.21 5.50
N GLU A 35 -42.55 6.60 6.68
CA GLU A 35 -42.69 7.29 7.96
C GLU A 35 -41.65 8.42 8.07
N MET A 36 -42.17 9.66 8.08
CA MET A 36 -41.62 10.96 8.47
C MET A 36 -40.08 11.12 8.49
N ALA A 37 -39.50 11.56 7.36
CA ALA A 37 -38.17 12.17 7.36
C ALA A 37 -38.23 13.55 8.04
N GLN A 38 -37.33 13.84 8.98
CA GLN A 38 -37.20 15.12 9.69
C GLN A 38 -35.83 15.76 9.40
N ALA A 39 -35.79 17.10 9.27
CA ALA A 39 -34.55 17.90 9.31
C ALA A 39 -33.83 17.65 10.62
N ILE A 40 -32.51 17.39 10.59
CA ILE A 40 -31.65 17.19 11.76
C ILE A 40 -32.44 16.71 13.00
N VAL A 41 -32.55 15.38 13.14
CA VAL A 41 -33.35 14.77 14.20
C VAL A 41 -32.86 15.25 15.57
N GLY A 42 -33.79 15.56 16.47
CA GLY A 42 -33.49 16.07 17.81
C GLY A 42 -32.83 17.46 17.85
N GLY A 43 -32.81 18.18 16.71
CA GLY A 43 -32.30 19.54 16.59
C GLY A 43 -33.32 20.63 16.90
N VAL A 44 -32.85 21.87 16.87
CA VAL A 44 -33.68 23.07 17.03
C VAL A 44 -33.69 23.90 15.74
N PRO A 45 -34.76 24.64 15.44
CA PRO A 45 -34.77 25.56 14.30
C PRO A 45 -33.61 26.56 14.42
N VAL A 46 -32.95 26.86 13.30
CA VAL A 46 -31.92 27.92 13.29
C VAL A 46 -32.58 29.25 13.67
N PRO A 47 -32.03 30.01 14.66
CA PRO A 47 -32.59 31.28 15.08
C PRO A 47 -32.73 32.27 13.90
N GLN A 48 -33.82 33.04 13.89
CA GLN A 48 -34.15 33.97 12.80
C GLN A 48 -34.00 35.43 13.23
N GLY A 49 -34.00 36.36 12.27
CA GLY A 49 -33.93 37.80 12.54
C GLY A 49 -32.65 38.22 13.28
N SER A 50 -32.77 39.20 14.18
CA SER A 50 -31.65 39.75 14.96
C SER A 50 -31.03 38.76 15.95
N GLU A 51 -31.80 37.79 16.43
CA GLU A 51 -31.34 36.76 17.37
C GLU A 51 -30.40 35.73 16.70
N GLY A 52 -30.55 35.53 15.39
CA GLY A 52 -29.72 34.62 14.59
C GLY A 52 -28.56 35.27 13.85
N LYS A 53 -28.39 36.60 13.94
CA LYS A 53 -27.52 37.41 13.06
C LYS A 53 -26.07 36.88 12.90
N ASN A 54 -25.56 36.17 13.90
CA ASN A 54 -24.22 35.59 13.93
C ASN A 54 -24.19 34.05 13.99
N HIS A 55 -25.32 33.39 13.74
CA HIS A 55 -25.44 31.94 13.65
C HIS A 55 -25.13 31.46 12.21
N PRO A 56 -24.12 30.60 12.01
CA PRO A 56 -23.61 30.28 10.66
C PRO A 56 -24.65 29.56 9.79
N GLY A 57 -25.56 28.80 10.42
CA GLY A 57 -26.73 28.23 9.76
C GLY A 57 -27.56 29.29 8.99
N GLN A 58 -27.73 30.49 9.54
CA GLN A 58 -28.64 31.49 8.98
C GLN A 58 -28.05 32.22 7.75
N PHE A 59 -26.73 32.45 7.74
CA PHE A 59 -26.08 33.30 6.74
C PHE A 59 -25.17 32.56 5.74
N ASN A 60 -24.91 31.26 5.95
CA ASN A 60 -24.06 30.47 5.06
C ASN A 60 -24.72 29.20 4.51
N THR A 61 -25.85 28.75 5.06
CA THR A 61 -26.53 27.51 4.62
C THR A 61 -27.62 27.82 3.59
N VAL A 62 -27.71 26.99 2.55
CA VAL A 62 -28.73 27.10 1.48
C VAL A 62 -29.41 25.76 1.23
N ALA A 63 -30.63 25.81 0.70
CA ALA A 63 -31.36 24.61 0.28
C ALA A 63 -31.16 24.36 -1.21
N PHE A 64 -31.06 23.08 -1.58
CA PHE A 64 -31.27 22.65 -2.95
C PHE A 64 -32.70 22.17 -3.13
N VAL A 65 -33.37 22.76 -4.11
CA VAL A 65 -34.78 22.47 -4.41
C VAL A 65 -34.92 22.08 -5.88
N ALA A 66 -35.69 21.03 -6.14
CA ALA A 66 -36.16 20.68 -7.48
C ALA A 66 -37.51 21.39 -7.71
N VAL A 67 -37.68 22.05 -8.84
CA VAL A 67 -38.88 22.83 -9.18
C VAL A 67 -39.42 22.35 -10.53
N THR A 68 -40.66 21.84 -10.51
CA THR A 68 -41.35 21.30 -11.69
C THR A 68 -42.77 21.88 -11.73
N GLY A 69 -43.04 22.81 -12.64
CA GLY A 69 -44.33 23.51 -12.69
C GLY A 69 -44.61 24.29 -11.39
N ASN A 70 -45.71 23.96 -10.71
CA ASN A 70 -46.08 24.55 -9.41
C ASN A 70 -45.56 23.75 -8.20
N HIS A 71 -44.83 22.67 -8.45
CA HIS A 71 -44.38 21.73 -7.44
C HIS A 71 -42.90 21.95 -7.13
N HIS A 72 -42.56 21.80 -5.86
CA HIS A 72 -41.18 21.88 -5.43
C HIS A 72 -40.85 20.87 -4.33
N ARG A 73 -39.58 20.45 -4.32
CA ARG A 73 -39.05 19.49 -3.35
C ARG A 73 -37.66 19.89 -2.90
N THR A 74 -37.50 20.09 -1.60
CA THR A 74 -36.18 20.19 -0.96
C THR A 74 -35.56 18.80 -0.86
N PHE A 75 -34.29 18.67 -1.21
CA PHE A 75 -33.63 17.36 -1.25
C PHE A 75 -32.21 17.33 -0.69
N CYS A 76 -31.50 18.45 -0.65
CA CYS A 76 -30.16 18.54 -0.06
C CYS A 76 -29.87 19.93 0.49
N THR A 77 -28.79 20.00 1.26
CA THR A 77 -28.27 21.22 1.86
C THR A 77 -26.96 21.63 1.16
N GLY A 78 -26.61 22.92 1.19
CA GLY A 78 -25.34 23.41 0.70
C GLY A 78 -24.77 24.55 1.55
N SER A 79 -23.50 24.86 1.32
CA SER A 79 -22.76 25.91 2.03
C SER A 79 -22.20 26.94 1.05
N ILE A 80 -22.39 28.22 1.34
CA ILE A 80 -21.86 29.32 0.51
C ILE A 80 -20.35 29.43 0.74
N ILE A 81 -19.56 29.15 -0.29
CA ILE A 81 -18.08 29.18 -0.23
C ILE A 81 -17.47 30.31 -1.06
N GLY A 82 -18.23 30.89 -1.99
CA GLY A 82 -17.80 32.00 -2.84
C GLY A 82 -18.99 32.85 -3.29
N GLU A 83 -18.72 33.86 -4.13
CA GLU A 83 -19.71 34.84 -4.60
C GLU A 83 -20.89 34.21 -5.36
N ASP A 84 -20.63 33.11 -6.05
CA ASP A 84 -21.58 32.36 -6.88
C ASP A 84 -21.39 30.84 -6.73
N LEU A 85 -20.69 30.39 -5.67
CA LEU A 85 -20.31 28.99 -5.46
C LEU A 85 -20.90 28.42 -4.16
N ILE A 86 -21.54 27.25 -4.29
CA ILE A 86 -22.07 26.45 -3.20
C ILE A 86 -21.34 25.10 -3.14
N LEU A 87 -20.88 24.72 -1.96
CA LEU A 87 -20.32 23.41 -1.65
C LEU A 87 -21.42 22.48 -1.13
N THR A 88 -21.47 21.23 -1.60
CA THR A 88 -22.46 20.22 -1.21
C THR A 88 -21.94 18.79 -1.46
N ALA A 89 -22.77 17.79 -1.21
CA ALA A 89 -22.42 16.39 -1.45
C ALA A 89 -22.58 16.02 -2.93
N LYS A 90 -21.71 15.14 -3.47
CA LYS A 90 -21.80 14.70 -4.86
C LYS A 90 -23.09 13.93 -5.12
N HIS A 91 -23.53 13.05 -4.23
CA HIS A 91 -24.76 12.27 -4.45
C HIS A 91 -26.01 13.15 -4.55
N CYS A 92 -25.96 14.40 -4.05
CA CYS A 92 -27.04 15.37 -4.22
C CYS A 92 -27.19 15.83 -5.67
N MET A 93 -26.10 15.84 -6.44
CA MET A 93 -26.08 16.44 -7.79
C MET A 93 -25.84 15.42 -8.91
N ALA A 94 -25.16 14.31 -8.62
CA ALA A 94 -24.82 13.29 -9.61
C ALA A 94 -26.06 12.69 -10.27
N GLY A 95 -26.07 12.66 -11.62
CA GLY A 95 -27.15 12.06 -12.41
C GLY A 95 -28.44 12.88 -12.49
N LYS A 96 -28.49 14.11 -11.95
CA LYS A 96 -29.66 14.99 -12.04
C LYS A 96 -29.51 16.03 -13.16
N SER A 97 -30.63 16.34 -13.81
CA SER A 97 -30.73 17.45 -14.76
C SER A 97 -30.72 18.79 -14.02
N ILE A 98 -29.76 19.67 -14.30
CA ILE A 98 -29.62 20.96 -13.59
C ILE A 98 -30.72 21.98 -13.96
N GLN A 99 -31.45 21.75 -15.05
CA GLN A 99 -32.49 22.68 -15.54
C GLN A 99 -33.65 22.85 -14.56
N GLU A 100 -33.95 21.82 -13.77
CA GLU A 100 -35.05 21.79 -12.79
C GLU A 100 -34.57 22.10 -11.37
N LEU A 101 -33.26 22.23 -11.16
CA LEU A 101 -32.68 22.46 -9.84
C LEU A 101 -32.43 23.93 -9.58
N ARG A 102 -32.68 24.36 -8.35
CA ARG A 102 -32.43 25.74 -7.89
C ARG A 102 -31.70 25.72 -6.55
N VAL A 103 -30.88 26.74 -6.35
CA VAL A 103 -30.37 27.10 -5.02
C VAL A 103 -31.35 28.08 -4.40
N TYR A 104 -31.80 27.81 -3.18
CA TYR A 104 -32.73 28.67 -2.46
C TYR A 104 -32.10 29.24 -1.19
N PHE A 105 -32.24 30.56 -1.03
CA PHE A 105 -31.73 31.33 0.09
C PHE A 105 -32.88 31.66 1.06
N GLY A 106 -33.17 30.78 2.00
CA GLY A 106 -34.18 31.02 3.02
C GLY A 106 -34.21 29.91 4.07
N PRO A 107 -34.72 30.20 5.28
CA PRO A 107 -34.78 29.22 6.37
C PRO A 107 -35.91 28.19 6.19
N ASP A 108 -36.84 28.47 5.29
CA ASP A 108 -38.04 27.67 5.05
C ASP A 108 -38.34 27.65 3.55
N THR A 109 -38.61 26.45 3.06
CA THR A 109 -38.92 26.19 1.65
C THR A 109 -40.41 25.96 1.40
N ASP A 110 -41.28 26.02 2.43
CA ASP A 110 -42.76 25.91 2.33
C ASP A 110 -43.34 26.81 1.23
N MET A 111 -42.78 28.02 1.08
CA MET A 111 -43.14 28.95 0.02
C MET A 111 -41.87 29.54 -0.59
N LEU A 112 -41.47 29.03 -1.76
CA LEU A 112 -40.31 29.55 -2.48
C LEU A 112 -40.57 30.98 -2.96
N ILE A 113 -39.84 31.94 -2.40
CA ILE A 113 -39.86 33.33 -2.84
C ILE A 113 -38.98 33.46 -4.10
N PRO A 114 -39.53 33.89 -5.26
CA PRO A 114 -38.79 33.89 -6.53
C PRO A 114 -37.48 34.68 -6.52
N THR A 115 -37.44 35.81 -5.80
CA THR A 115 -36.24 36.65 -5.70
C THR A 115 -35.10 35.99 -4.91
N ARG A 116 -35.37 34.91 -4.17
CA ARG A 116 -34.42 34.14 -3.37
C ARG A 116 -33.97 32.85 -4.06
N LEU A 117 -34.46 32.56 -5.27
CA LEU A 117 -34.02 31.42 -6.07
C LEU A 117 -32.86 31.82 -6.99
N ARG A 118 -31.95 30.89 -7.23
CA ARG A 118 -30.88 31.01 -8.23
C ARG A 118 -30.86 29.79 -9.13
N GLU A 119 -30.70 30.04 -10.43
CA GLU A 119 -30.52 28.99 -11.44
C GLU A 119 -29.13 28.38 -11.32
N ILE A 120 -29.02 27.06 -11.37
CA ILE A 120 -27.73 26.36 -11.41
C ILE A 120 -27.21 26.40 -12.85
N ILE A 121 -25.95 26.82 -13.03
CA ILE A 121 -25.32 26.93 -14.36
C ILE A 121 -24.18 25.94 -14.57
N ARG A 122 -23.56 25.46 -13.48
CA ARG A 122 -22.46 24.49 -13.54
C ARG A 122 -22.43 23.65 -12.28
N VAL A 123 -22.11 22.37 -12.44
CA VAL A 123 -21.87 21.43 -11.34
C VAL A 123 -20.58 20.70 -11.64
N GLU A 124 -19.66 20.71 -10.69
CA GLU A 124 -18.42 19.94 -10.75
C GLU A 124 -18.34 19.02 -9.56
N VAL A 125 -17.90 17.78 -9.78
CA VAL A 125 -17.75 16.77 -8.73
C VAL A 125 -16.27 16.53 -8.49
N TYR A 126 -15.86 16.47 -7.23
CA TYR A 126 -14.47 16.24 -6.85
C TYR A 126 -14.16 14.73 -6.89
N GLY A 127 -13.17 14.32 -7.70
CA GLY A 127 -12.74 12.92 -7.86
C GLY A 127 -13.08 12.27 -9.22
N THR A 128 -12.34 11.21 -9.63
CA THR A 128 -12.48 10.47 -10.92
C THR A 128 -13.63 9.44 -10.92
N PRO A 129 -13.77 8.44 -11.82
CA PRO A 129 -14.82 7.40 -11.64
C PRO A 129 -14.47 6.28 -10.64
N ASP A 130 -13.19 6.04 -10.35
CA ASP A 130 -12.73 4.82 -9.64
C ASP A 130 -12.73 4.91 -8.10
N TRP A 131 -12.94 6.08 -7.52
CA TRP A 131 -13.06 6.23 -6.05
C TRP A 131 -14.39 5.69 -5.49
N ALA A 132 -15.35 5.33 -6.36
CA ALA A 132 -16.53 4.57 -5.97
C ALA A 132 -16.19 3.24 -5.24
N ASN A 133 -14.96 2.74 -5.39
CA ASN A 133 -14.44 1.54 -4.73
C ASN A 133 -13.51 1.82 -3.53
N TYR A 134 -13.23 3.08 -3.19
CA TYR A 134 -12.33 3.47 -2.11
C TYR A 134 -13.06 4.27 -1.04
N PHE A 135 -13.10 3.70 0.16
CA PHE A 135 -13.73 4.30 1.33
C PHE A 135 -12.69 5.04 2.21
N PRO A 136 -12.99 6.26 2.73
CA PRO A 136 -14.20 7.03 2.50
C PRO A 136 -14.21 7.68 1.12
N ASN A 137 -15.37 7.53 0.47
CA ASN A 137 -15.70 8.17 -0.78
C ASN A 137 -15.77 9.69 -0.51
N MET A 138 -14.90 10.48 -1.14
CA MET A 138 -14.87 11.95 -1.10
C MET A 138 -16.13 12.60 -1.71
N ASP A 139 -17.29 12.44 -1.08
CA ASP A 139 -18.61 12.80 -1.61
C ASP A 139 -18.81 14.33 -1.66
N ILE A 140 -18.12 15.01 -2.57
CA ILE A 140 -18.03 16.46 -2.68
C ILE A 140 -18.41 16.93 -4.08
N ALA A 141 -19.29 17.92 -4.15
CA ALA A 141 -19.62 18.66 -5.36
C ALA A 141 -19.64 20.17 -5.10
N VAL A 142 -19.33 20.93 -6.15
CA VAL A 142 -19.45 22.38 -6.15
C VAL A 142 -20.40 22.79 -7.25
N VAL A 143 -21.33 23.65 -6.88
CA VAL A 143 -22.39 24.18 -7.72
C VAL A 143 -22.14 25.66 -7.93
N GLN A 144 -22.09 26.08 -9.20
CA GLN A 144 -22.11 27.48 -9.58
C GLN A 144 -23.53 27.88 -9.97
N PHE A 145 -24.00 29.02 -9.46
CA PHE A 145 -25.32 29.55 -9.75
C PHE A 145 -25.27 30.90 -10.46
N LYS A 146 -26.35 31.25 -11.15
CA LYS A 146 -26.47 32.52 -11.88
C LYS A 146 -26.91 33.66 -10.98
N GLY A 147 -26.28 34.82 -11.12
CA GLY A 147 -26.55 36.00 -10.31
C GLY A 147 -25.65 36.05 -9.08
N GLY A 148 -25.99 36.89 -8.10
CA GLY A 148 -25.22 37.03 -6.85
C GLY A 148 -26.01 36.62 -5.61
N ILE A 149 -25.32 36.53 -4.48
CA ILE A 149 -25.91 36.26 -3.16
C ILE A 149 -26.97 37.34 -2.83
N PRO A 150 -28.22 36.97 -2.49
CA PRO A 150 -29.24 37.94 -2.08
C PRO A 150 -28.89 38.56 -0.73
N ASN A 151 -29.22 39.85 -0.56
CA ASN A 151 -29.02 40.62 0.68
C ASN A 151 -27.59 40.56 1.26
N ARG A 152 -26.59 40.52 0.37
CA ARG A 152 -25.18 40.45 0.76
C ARG A 152 -24.67 41.65 1.57
N ASP A 153 -25.26 42.83 1.41
CA ASP A 153 -24.83 44.01 2.18
C ASP A 153 -25.75 44.28 3.39
N GLY A 154 -26.69 43.38 3.69
CA GLY A 154 -27.65 43.52 4.79
C GLY A 154 -28.61 44.71 4.65
N GLN A 155 -28.84 45.20 3.43
CA GLN A 155 -29.71 46.34 3.15
C GLN A 155 -31.19 46.03 3.34
N ASP A 156 -31.60 44.77 3.14
CA ASP A 156 -32.93 44.28 3.45
C ASP A 156 -32.96 43.71 4.89
N PRO A 157 -33.61 44.38 5.85
CA PRO A 157 -33.66 43.92 7.23
C PRO A 157 -34.57 42.69 7.43
N THR A 158 -35.34 42.30 6.41
CA THR A 158 -36.23 41.12 6.43
C THR A 158 -35.53 39.84 5.96
N LEU A 159 -34.26 39.96 5.53
CA LEU A 159 -33.45 38.88 5.00
C LEU A 159 -32.21 38.64 5.86
N PRO A 160 -31.76 37.38 6.01
CA PRO A 160 -30.44 37.11 6.54
C PRO A 160 -29.35 37.78 5.68
N HIS A 161 -28.25 38.16 6.32
CA HIS A 161 -27.09 38.74 5.67
C HIS A 161 -26.20 37.63 5.11
N TYR A 162 -26.61 37.04 3.99
CA TYR A 162 -25.89 35.91 3.39
C TYR A 162 -24.50 36.31 2.90
N ARG A 163 -23.51 35.44 3.14
CA ARG A 163 -22.12 35.66 2.76
C ARG A 163 -21.36 34.35 2.58
N PRO A 164 -20.21 34.35 1.88
CA PRO A 164 -19.31 33.19 1.87
C PRO A 164 -18.66 32.96 3.24
N LEU A 165 -18.33 31.70 3.55
CA LEU A 165 -17.49 31.32 4.68
C LEU A 165 -16.22 30.61 4.20
N GLU A 166 -15.13 30.81 4.93
CA GLU A 166 -13.87 30.11 4.66
C GLU A 166 -13.98 28.62 5.04
N ILE A 167 -13.30 27.76 4.27
CA ILE A 167 -13.23 26.31 4.50
C ILE A 167 -11.97 26.02 5.33
N LEU A 168 -12.12 25.23 6.39
CA LEU A 168 -11.00 24.67 7.16
C LEU A 168 -10.08 23.87 6.23
N ARG A 169 -8.79 24.23 6.13
CA ARG A 169 -7.86 23.57 5.21
C ARG A 169 -7.16 22.36 5.82
N ASP A 170 -7.12 22.26 7.15
CA ASP A 170 -6.38 21.22 7.86
C ASP A 170 -7.11 20.85 9.17
N SER A 171 -7.45 19.57 9.33
CA SER A 171 -8.14 19.09 10.54
C SER A 171 -7.25 19.09 11.78
N ASP A 172 -5.91 19.10 11.64
CA ASP A 172 -4.98 19.12 12.79
C ASP A 172 -5.08 20.42 13.60
N GLN A 173 -5.75 21.44 13.05
CA GLN A 173 -6.02 22.70 13.75
C GLN A 173 -7.20 22.58 14.74
N MET A 174 -7.99 21.52 14.63
CA MET A 174 -9.09 21.23 15.54
C MET A 174 -8.60 20.47 16.77
N LYS A 175 -9.16 20.80 17.94
CA LYS A 175 -8.87 20.06 19.17
C LYS A 175 -9.84 18.89 19.31
N PRO A 176 -9.39 17.68 19.73
CA PRO A 176 -10.30 16.60 20.09
C PRO A 176 -11.37 17.09 21.07
N HIS A 177 -12.60 16.59 20.90
CA HIS A 177 -13.79 16.94 21.70
C HIS A 177 -14.31 18.37 21.51
N GLN A 178 -13.76 19.13 20.56
CA GLN A 178 -14.25 20.47 20.24
C GLN A 178 -15.68 20.39 19.67
N GLN A 179 -16.53 21.33 20.09
CA GLN A 179 -17.91 21.41 19.63
C GLN A 179 -18.00 22.11 18.27
N LEU A 180 -18.82 21.56 17.38
CA LEU A 180 -19.17 22.10 16.08
C LEU A 180 -20.69 22.19 15.98
N THR A 181 -21.15 23.06 15.09
CA THR A 181 -22.57 23.26 14.83
C THR A 181 -22.91 22.71 13.46
N LEU A 182 -23.73 21.67 13.41
CA LEU A 182 -24.24 21.10 12.16
C LEU A 182 -25.54 21.79 11.77
N ALA A 183 -25.68 22.22 10.51
CA ALA A 183 -26.92 22.80 10.00
C ALA A 183 -27.40 22.11 8.71
N GLY A 184 -28.72 21.95 8.58
CA GLY A 184 -29.32 21.11 7.54
C GLY A 184 -30.81 21.40 7.34
N PHE A 185 -31.28 21.25 6.11
CA PHE A 185 -32.71 21.25 5.80
C PHE A 185 -33.27 19.85 5.90
N GLY A 186 -34.48 19.73 6.38
CA GLY A 186 -35.21 18.49 6.17
C GLY A 186 -36.71 18.61 6.30
N ASN A 187 -37.33 17.52 5.89
CA ASN A 187 -38.66 17.52 5.34
C ASN A 187 -39.71 17.55 6.45
N ARG A 188 -40.91 18.09 6.18
CA ARG A 188 -42.00 18.16 7.17
C ARG A 188 -43.11 17.13 6.98
N VAL A 189 -43.56 16.78 5.76
CA VAL A 189 -44.58 15.75 5.51
C VAL A 189 -44.48 15.23 4.05
N ALA A 190 -44.67 13.93 3.81
CA ALA A 190 -45.09 13.42 2.50
C ALA A 190 -46.61 13.36 2.48
N SER A 191 -47.25 14.21 1.68
CA SER A 191 -48.66 14.05 1.33
C SER A 191 -48.75 13.71 -0.15
N ASP A 192 -49.83 13.03 -0.57
CA ASP A 192 -50.02 12.47 -1.90
C ASP A 192 -49.99 13.50 -3.07
N PHE A 193 -49.73 14.78 -2.80
CA PHE A 193 -49.65 15.85 -3.79
C PHE A 193 -48.45 16.79 -3.51
N GLU A 194 -47.28 16.41 -4.05
CA GLU A 194 -46.21 17.29 -4.57
C GLU A 194 -45.87 18.64 -3.87
N VAL A 195 -45.71 18.68 -2.54
CA VAL A 195 -44.87 19.67 -1.85
C VAL A 195 -44.08 18.97 -0.74
N ILE A 196 -42.75 18.89 -0.88
CA ILE A 196 -41.85 18.48 0.20
C ILE A 196 -41.01 19.70 0.57
N ALA A 197 -41.52 20.44 1.54
CA ALA A 197 -40.83 21.57 2.11
C ALA A 197 -39.95 21.12 3.28
N GLY A 198 -38.76 21.71 3.31
CA GLY A 198 -37.79 21.59 4.37
C GLY A 198 -37.55 22.89 5.13
N GLN A 199 -37.38 22.75 6.44
CA GLN A 199 -36.99 23.83 7.34
C GLN A 199 -35.55 23.61 7.80
N LEU A 200 -34.82 24.71 8.01
CA LEU A 200 -33.44 24.69 8.47
C LEU A 200 -33.35 24.48 9.99
N TYR A 201 -32.68 23.40 10.39
CA TYR A 201 -32.41 23.03 11.79
C TYR A 201 -30.91 22.97 12.07
N THR A 202 -30.57 22.88 13.35
CA THR A 202 -29.19 22.77 13.83
C THR A 202 -29.07 21.87 15.07
N ILE A 203 -27.92 21.20 15.20
CA ILE A 203 -27.47 20.50 16.42
C ILE A 203 -26.01 20.81 16.69
N ASP A 204 -25.61 20.68 17.95
CA ASP A 204 -24.21 20.63 18.32
C ASP A 204 -23.69 19.20 18.23
N VAL A 205 -22.54 19.04 17.60
CA VAL A 205 -21.82 17.79 17.44
C VAL A 205 -20.41 17.94 17.97
N GLU A 206 -19.83 16.84 18.41
CA GLU A 206 -18.50 16.80 18.98
C GLU A 206 -17.49 16.24 17.97
N TYR A 207 -16.41 16.95 17.69
CA TYR A 207 -15.31 16.41 16.90
C TYR A 207 -14.56 15.31 17.66
N ARG A 208 -14.47 14.13 17.06
CA ARG A 208 -13.70 12.98 17.54
C ARG A 208 -12.37 12.89 16.80
N GLU A 209 -11.33 12.47 17.53
CA GLU A 209 -9.97 12.40 16.99
C GLU A 209 -9.87 11.41 15.82
N TYR A 210 -9.00 11.77 14.87
CA TYR A 210 -8.98 11.31 13.49
C TYR A 210 -8.08 10.08 13.24
N LEU A 211 -8.49 9.24 12.28
CA LEU A 211 -7.69 8.18 11.64
C LEU A 211 -6.56 8.75 10.78
N PHE A 212 -5.40 9.10 11.35
CA PHE A 212 -4.26 9.57 10.54
C PHE A 212 -3.67 8.45 9.66
N SER A 213 -4.03 8.45 8.38
CA SER A 213 -3.35 7.68 7.33
C SER A 213 -2.91 8.58 6.18
N THR A 214 -1.99 8.09 5.35
CA THR A 214 -1.59 8.73 4.09
C THR A 214 -2.75 8.94 3.12
N PHE A 215 -3.86 8.21 3.28
CA PHE A 215 -5.02 8.24 2.38
C PHE A 215 -6.17 9.14 2.82
N PHE A 216 -6.34 9.42 4.13
CA PHE A 216 -7.54 10.11 4.64
C PHE A 216 -7.30 11.46 5.29
N GLN A 217 -6.21 12.15 4.91
CA GLN A 217 -5.88 13.47 5.44
C GLN A 217 -7.15 14.34 5.50
N ASN A 218 -7.34 15.00 6.64
CA ASN A 218 -8.47 15.88 6.92
C ASN A 218 -9.89 15.28 6.98
N LEU A 219 -10.05 13.96 7.19
CA LEU A 219 -11.36 13.41 7.55
C LEU A 219 -11.78 13.90 8.96
N LEU A 220 -12.93 14.55 9.04
CA LEU A 220 -13.59 14.93 10.28
C LEU A 220 -14.57 13.84 10.69
N LEU A 221 -14.50 13.43 11.95
CA LEU A 221 -15.46 12.52 12.57
C LEU A 221 -16.25 13.31 13.62
N LEU A 222 -17.57 13.37 13.48
CA LEU A 222 -18.43 14.26 14.25
C LEU A 222 -19.51 13.45 14.97
N GLN A 223 -19.48 13.41 16.28
CA GLN A 223 -20.44 12.65 17.07
C GLN A 223 -21.62 13.52 17.54
N ALA A 224 -22.85 13.11 17.19
CA ALA A 224 -24.07 13.66 17.76
C ALA A 224 -24.45 12.97 19.09
N LYS A 225 -25.26 13.64 19.92
CA LYS A 225 -25.81 13.02 21.15
C LYS A 225 -26.89 11.99 20.80
N PRO A 226 -27.11 10.96 21.63
CA PRO A 226 -28.27 10.08 21.48
C PRO A 226 -29.57 10.90 21.45
N GLY A 227 -30.47 10.55 20.53
CA GLY A 227 -31.65 11.35 20.18
C GLY A 227 -31.41 12.38 19.07
N GLN A 228 -30.16 12.56 18.61
CA GLN A 228 -29.79 13.59 17.64
C GLN A 228 -28.99 13.03 16.44
N GLY A 229 -29.11 13.67 15.28
CA GLY A 229 -28.29 13.36 14.10
C GLY A 229 -28.79 13.95 12.78
N ALA A 230 -27.96 13.88 11.74
CA ALA A 230 -28.32 14.23 10.37
C ALA A 230 -29.21 13.13 9.74
N CYS A 231 -30.08 13.49 8.79
CA CYS A 231 -30.97 12.55 8.11
C CYS A 231 -31.11 12.85 6.61
N HIS A 232 -32.06 12.21 5.94
CA HIS A 232 -32.30 12.41 4.50
C HIS A 232 -32.75 13.85 4.21
N GLY A 233 -31.94 14.60 3.45
CA GLY A 233 -32.14 16.03 3.15
C GLY A 233 -31.02 16.92 3.71
N ASP A 234 -30.36 16.49 4.78
CA ASP A 234 -29.27 17.24 5.42
C ASP A 234 -27.92 17.04 4.70
N SER A 235 -27.87 16.08 3.76
CA SER A 235 -26.67 15.77 2.99
C SER A 235 -26.16 17.00 2.23
N GLY A 236 -24.84 17.18 2.25
CA GLY A 236 -24.23 18.37 1.69
C GLY A 236 -24.18 19.57 2.65
N GLY A 237 -24.81 19.44 3.82
CA GLY A 237 -24.83 20.47 4.85
C GLY A 237 -23.50 20.65 5.57
N PRO A 238 -23.19 21.87 6.06
CA PRO A 238 -21.94 22.15 6.74
C PRO A 238 -21.94 21.74 8.22
N ALA A 239 -20.79 21.25 8.66
CA ALA A 239 -20.38 21.37 10.06
C ALA A 239 -19.57 22.66 10.24
N TYR A 240 -20.07 23.58 11.06
CA TYR A 240 -19.43 24.86 11.33
C TYR A 240 -18.48 24.77 12.53
N PHE A 241 -17.27 25.25 12.32
CA PHE A 241 -16.19 25.21 13.29
C PHE A 241 -15.94 26.62 13.88
N PRO A 242 -16.10 26.82 15.19
CA PRO A 242 -15.78 28.08 15.83
C PRO A 242 -14.26 28.15 16.13
N TYR A 243 -13.60 29.23 15.69
CA TYR A 243 -12.13 29.37 15.84
C TYR A 243 -11.68 30.64 16.58
N GLY A 244 -12.58 31.59 16.84
CA GLY A 244 -12.24 32.84 17.50
C GLY A 244 -13.44 33.74 17.78
N GLN A 245 -13.18 34.88 18.42
CA GLN A 245 -14.16 35.96 18.62
C GLN A 245 -13.58 37.29 18.17
N VAL A 246 -14.40 38.15 17.55
CA VAL A 246 -14.04 39.52 17.16
C VAL A 246 -14.42 40.53 18.25
N PRO A 247 -13.83 41.75 18.26
CA PRO A 247 -14.25 42.82 19.17
C PRO A 247 -15.75 43.08 19.07
N GLY A 248 -16.47 42.94 20.19
CA GLY A 248 -17.94 42.94 20.22
C GLY A 248 -18.56 41.58 20.58
N GLY A 249 -17.76 40.52 20.71
CA GLY A 249 -18.17 39.21 21.21
C GLY A 249 -18.77 38.27 20.17
N GLU A 250 -18.74 38.64 18.88
CA GLU A 250 -19.26 37.78 17.81
C GLU A 250 -18.30 36.62 17.51
N THR A 251 -18.84 35.42 17.34
CA THR A 251 -18.05 34.20 17.06
C THR A 251 -17.67 34.16 15.58
N GLN A 252 -16.40 33.81 15.29
CA GLN A 252 -15.91 33.56 13.95
C GLN A 252 -15.99 32.08 13.62
N TRP A 253 -16.44 31.78 12.40
CA TRP A 253 -16.77 30.44 11.95
C TRP A 253 -15.97 30.05 10.69
N LEU A 254 -15.68 28.76 10.55
CA LEU A 254 -15.22 28.11 9.33
C LEU A 254 -16.19 26.99 8.94
N ILE A 255 -16.20 26.62 7.66
CA ILE A 255 -16.77 25.34 7.22
C ILE A 255 -15.75 24.27 7.54
N GLY A 256 -16.05 23.44 8.55
CA GLY A 256 -15.23 22.28 8.90
C GLY A 256 -15.23 21.23 7.79
N GLY A 257 -16.36 21.00 7.15
CA GLY A 257 -16.47 20.10 6.01
C GLY A 257 -17.92 19.89 5.58
N VAL A 258 -18.09 19.23 4.43
CA VAL A 258 -19.40 18.69 4.01
C VAL A 258 -19.72 17.49 4.86
N THR A 259 -20.90 17.50 5.47
CA THR A 259 -21.36 16.37 6.26
C THR A 259 -22.15 15.40 5.40
N ASN A 260 -21.79 14.13 5.55
CA ASN A 260 -22.54 13.01 4.99
C ASN A 260 -23.21 12.24 6.13
N GLY A 261 -24.37 11.67 5.83
CA GLY A 261 -25.00 10.71 6.73
C GLY A 261 -24.25 9.38 6.76
N PHE A 262 -24.54 8.57 7.79
CA PHE A 262 -24.39 7.12 7.95
C PHE A 262 -23.48 6.42 6.93
N ASP A 263 -22.39 5.81 7.41
CA ASP A 263 -21.56 4.89 6.64
C ASP A 263 -21.38 3.56 7.38
N LEU A 264 -21.41 2.44 6.66
CA LEU A 264 -21.33 1.10 7.24
C LEU A 264 -20.00 0.80 7.93
N ALA A 265 -18.90 1.35 7.42
CA ALA A 265 -17.55 1.13 7.92
C ALA A 265 -17.20 2.06 9.08
N LEU A 266 -17.70 3.31 9.09
CA LEU A 266 -17.46 4.27 10.18
C LEU A 266 -18.54 4.27 11.26
N THR A 267 -19.78 3.92 10.90
CA THR A 267 -20.94 3.92 11.81
C THR A 267 -21.85 2.71 11.67
N PRO A 268 -21.36 1.48 11.90
CA PRO A 268 -22.19 0.27 11.79
C PRO A 268 -23.42 0.27 12.72
N LYS A 269 -23.35 0.95 13.87
CA LYS A 269 -24.48 1.10 14.84
C LYS A 269 -25.59 2.03 14.36
N ALA A 270 -25.36 2.79 13.29
CA ALA A 270 -26.27 3.77 12.73
C ALA A 270 -27.37 3.15 11.84
N LEU A 271 -27.27 1.84 11.58
CA LEU A 271 -28.10 1.13 10.62
C LEU A 271 -28.92 0.05 11.30
N GLN A 272 -30.21 0.03 11.00
CA GLN A 272 -31.14 -1.00 11.45
C GLN A 272 -31.50 -1.93 10.30
N GLN A 273 -31.44 -3.23 10.53
CA GLN A 273 -31.96 -4.21 9.57
C GLN A 273 -33.47 -4.05 9.39
N THR A 274 -33.89 -4.03 8.14
CA THR A 274 -35.30 -4.00 7.77
C THR A 274 -35.69 -5.35 7.15
N GLN A 275 -37.00 -5.60 7.10
CA GLN A 275 -37.56 -6.74 6.36
C GLN A 275 -37.81 -6.42 4.89
N ASP A 276 -37.42 -5.23 4.41
CA ASP A 276 -37.57 -4.80 3.02
C ASP A 276 -36.47 -5.44 2.16
N PRO A 277 -36.80 -6.33 1.20
CA PRO A 277 -35.82 -6.97 0.33
C PRO A 277 -35.05 -5.98 -0.56
N MET A 278 -35.61 -4.79 -0.80
CA MET A 278 -35.04 -3.74 -1.64
C MET A 278 -34.18 -2.76 -0.83
N PHE A 279 -34.44 -2.61 0.47
CA PHE A 279 -33.70 -1.74 1.38
C PHE A 279 -33.41 -2.41 2.73
N PRO A 280 -32.52 -3.42 2.76
CA PRO A 280 -32.31 -4.26 3.93
C PRO A 280 -31.72 -3.52 5.15
N LEU A 281 -31.27 -2.27 5.00
CA LEU A 281 -30.84 -1.39 6.09
C LEU A 281 -31.50 -0.01 6.00
N LYS A 282 -31.97 0.52 7.12
CA LYS A 282 -32.50 1.89 7.27
C LYS A 282 -31.64 2.68 8.25
N ALA A 283 -31.37 3.94 7.91
CA ALA A 283 -30.67 4.91 8.75
C ALA A 283 -31.47 5.23 10.02
N LYS A 284 -30.89 5.03 11.20
CA LYS A 284 -31.49 5.39 12.50
C LYS A 284 -30.99 6.76 12.97
N CYS A 285 -31.56 7.83 12.41
CA CYS A 285 -31.04 9.20 12.54
C CYS A 285 -30.96 9.76 13.98
N ASP A 286 -31.60 9.13 14.95
CA ASP A 286 -31.60 9.51 16.37
C ASP A 286 -30.59 8.71 17.23
N SER A 287 -29.70 7.90 16.64
CA SER A 287 -28.86 6.99 17.42
C SER A 287 -27.60 7.61 18.05
N GLY A 288 -27.34 8.92 17.87
CA GLY A 288 -26.13 9.59 18.40
C GLY A 288 -24.86 9.29 17.60
N GLN A 289 -24.95 9.44 16.28
CA GLN A 289 -24.03 8.87 15.31
C GLN A 289 -22.73 9.64 15.13
N ILE A 290 -21.72 8.95 14.59
CA ILE A 290 -20.51 9.55 14.04
C ILE A 290 -20.77 9.90 12.56
N LEU A 291 -21.02 11.17 12.28
CA LEU A 291 -21.01 11.71 10.92
C LEU A 291 -19.56 11.86 10.46
N TYR A 292 -19.35 11.90 9.14
CA TYR A 292 -18.05 12.22 8.61
C TYR A 292 -18.11 13.35 7.59
N GLY A 293 -17.00 14.07 7.46
CA GLY A 293 -16.79 15.10 6.46
C GLY A 293 -15.32 15.28 6.15
N PHE A 294 -14.98 16.04 5.11
CA PHE A 294 -13.57 16.31 4.78
C PHE A 294 -13.28 17.81 4.90
N ALA A 295 -12.18 18.15 5.56
CA ALA A 295 -11.64 19.50 5.60
C ALA A 295 -10.64 19.70 4.45
N GLY A 296 -10.73 20.80 3.71
CA GLY A 296 -9.59 21.37 3.00
C GLY A 296 -9.06 20.69 1.72
N HIS A 297 -9.27 19.39 1.53
CA HIS A 297 -8.64 18.60 0.45
C HIS A 297 -8.97 19.12 -0.95
N TYR A 298 -10.20 19.60 -1.12
CA TYR A 298 -10.76 20.03 -2.38
C TYR A 298 -10.58 21.53 -2.65
N VAL A 299 -10.07 22.32 -1.70
CA VAL A 299 -10.05 23.79 -1.82
C VAL A 299 -9.22 24.26 -3.02
N ASP A 300 -8.01 23.71 -3.18
CA ASP A 300 -7.13 24.08 -4.32
C ASP A 300 -7.74 23.63 -5.66
N TRP A 301 -8.46 22.51 -5.67
CA TRP A 301 -9.19 22.05 -6.85
C TRP A 301 -10.34 23.00 -7.21
N ILE A 302 -11.09 23.51 -6.23
CA ILE A 302 -12.17 24.48 -6.49
C ILE A 302 -11.58 25.75 -7.11
N GLU A 303 -10.54 26.31 -6.50
CA GLU A 303 -9.88 27.53 -6.98
C GLU A 303 -9.39 27.35 -8.42
N ALA A 304 -8.79 26.20 -8.74
CA ALA A 304 -8.33 25.88 -10.10
C ALA A 304 -9.48 25.66 -11.10
N THR A 305 -10.54 24.96 -10.71
CA THR A 305 -11.66 24.55 -11.59
C THR A 305 -12.58 25.71 -11.96
N PHE A 306 -12.76 26.64 -11.02
CA PHE A 306 -13.63 27.80 -11.18
C PHE A 306 -12.86 29.10 -11.42
N GLY A 307 -11.52 29.08 -11.40
CA GLY A 307 -10.69 30.25 -11.65
C GLY A 307 -10.91 31.37 -10.65
N THR A 308 -11.08 31.02 -9.37
CA THR A 308 -11.44 31.95 -8.29
C THR A 308 -10.49 31.82 -7.09
N GLN A 309 -10.53 32.79 -6.18
CA GLN A 309 -9.88 32.70 -4.87
C GLN A 309 -10.94 32.67 -3.79
N LEU A 310 -10.96 31.58 -3.02
CA LEU A 310 -11.91 31.44 -1.91
C LEU A 310 -11.45 32.29 -0.71
N PRO A 311 -12.36 32.67 0.21
CA PRO A 311 -12.00 33.44 1.41
C PRO A 311 -10.89 32.78 2.23
N ARG A 312 -9.97 33.57 2.80
CA ARG A 312 -8.82 33.10 3.60
C ARG A 312 -8.63 33.92 4.87
N SER A 313 -8.23 33.27 5.97
CA SER A 313 -7.79 33.89 7.22
C SER A 313 -6.37 33.45 7.59
N SER A 314 -5.73 34.24 8.45
CA SER A 314 -4.39 33.94 8.98
C SER A 314 -4.36 32.74 9.92
N TRP A 315 -5.52 32.27 10.39
CA TRP A 315 -5.63 31.12 11.28
C TRP A 315 -5.40 29.80 10.51
N ASN A 316 -5.75 29.74 9.23
CA ASN A 316 -5.80 28.52 8.41
C ASN A 316 -4.45 28.19 7.75
N THR A 317 -3.46 27.76 8.54
CA THR A 317 -2.10 27.44 8.08
C THR A 317 -1.76 25.96 8.31
N ARG A 318 -1.14 25.30 7.31
CA ARG A 318 -0.71 23.89 7.41
C ARG A 318 0.29 23.71 8.55
N SER A 319 -0.03 22.83 9.51
CA SER A 319 0.88 22.50 10.61
C SER A 319 1.65 21.20 10.29
N GLN A 320 2.94 21.16 10.62
CA GLN A 320 3.75 19.94 10.56
C GLN A 320 4.08 19.46 11.97
N LYS A 321 3.59 18.26 12.33
CA LYS A 321 4.28 17.16 13.08
C LYS A 321 3.32 16.38 13.97
N LYS A 322 3.40 15.04 13.92
CA LYS A 322 2.84 14.14 14.95
C LYS A 322 3.92 13.29 15.62
N ARG A 323 3.66 12.97 16.90
CA ARG A 323 4.50 12.22 17.85
C ARG A 323 3.89 10.83 18.08
N HIS A 324 4.72 9.79 18.23
CA HIS A 324 4.31 8.42 18.54
C HIS A 324 4.30 8.12 20.05
N ILE A 325 3.35 7.28 20.48
CA ILE A 325 3.33 6.56 21.76
C ILE A 325 3.21 5.05 21.43
N GLY A 326 4.01 4.21 22.08
CA GLY A 326 4.07 2.76 21.88
C GLY A 326 3.34 1.92 22.94
N TYR A 327 3.22 0.63 22.61
CA TYR A 327 2.64 -0.53 23.31
C TYR A 327 1.19 -0.42 23.81
N GLY A 328 0.26 -0.90 22.97
CA GLY A 328 -1.13 -1.25 23.34
C GLY A 328 -1.25 -2.68 23.90
N GLN A 329 -2.37 -2.97 24.56
CA GLN A 329 -2.67 -4.32 25.07
C GLN A 329 -3.03 -5.29 23.93
N LYS A 330 -2.64 -6.58 24.05
CA LYS A 330 -2.99 -7.63 23.09
C LYS A 330 -4.50 -7.88 23.11
N LYS A 331 -5.18 -7.60 21.99
CA LYS A 331 -6.62 -7.82 21.76
C LYS A 331 -6.87 -9.03 20.87
N SER A 332 -8.07 -9.59 20.89
CA SER A 332 -8.44 -10.63 19.91
C SER A 332 -8.62 -10.01 18.52
N PHE A 333 -8.58 -10.81 17.45
CA PHE A 333 -8.87 -10.29 16.11
C PHE A 333 -10.31 -9.77 16.03
N VAL A 334 -11.24 -10.46 16.70
CA VAL A 334 -12.65 -10.04 16.76
C VAL A 334 -12.77 -8.67 17.41
N ASP A 335 -12.01 -8.37 18.46
CA ASP A 335 -12.00 -7.03 19.06
C ASP A 335 -11.50 -5.98 18.06
N TRP A 336 -10.39 -6.24 17.34
CA TRP A 336 -9.87 -5.34 16.31
C TRP A 336 -10.84 -5.12 15.15
N CYS A 337 -11.53 -6.18 14.73
CA CYS A 337 -12.44 -6.16 13.60
C CYS A 337 -13.80 -5.54 13.96
N ALA A 338 -14.34 -5.83 15.15
CA ALA A 338 -15.66 -5.41 15.60
C ALA A 338 -15.65 -4.05 16.32
N ASN A 339 -14.51 -3.66 16.90
CA ASN A 339 -14.37 -2.39 17.58
C ASN A 339 -13.79 -1.35 16.61
N THR A 340 -14.68 -0.65 15.93
CA THR A 340 -14.34 0.49 15.09
C THR A 340 -14.14 1.76 15.92
N ALA A 341 -13.67 1.66 17.17
CA ALA A 341 -13.31 2.85 17.94
C ALA A 341 -12.12 3.51 17.22
N LEU A 342 -12.39 4.67 16.62
CA LEU A 342 -11.54 5.31 15.59
C LEU A 342 -10.21 5.86 16.13
N ASP A 343 -9.96 5.72 17.43
CA ASP A 343 -8.72 6.03 18.13
C ASP A 343 -7.73 4.84 18.22
N GLU A 344 -8.13 3.65 17.75
CA GLU A 344 -7.36 2.44 17.94
C GLU A 344 -6.39 2.12 16.80
N LYS A 345 -5.09 2.38 17.02
CA LYS A 345 -3.99 2.08 16.08
C LYS A 345 -3.94 0.58 15.75
N GLY A 346 -4.22 0.19 14.50
CA GLY A 346 -4.28 -1.21 14.05
C GLY A 346 -5.52 -1.53 13.23
N TRP A 347 -6.50 -0.63 13.18
CA TRP A 347 -7.70 -0.84 12.39
C TRP A 347 -7.42 -1.00 10.89
N LEU A 348 -6.51 -0.21 10.29
CA LEU A 348 -6.20 -0.35 8.85
C LEU A 348 -5.57 -1.70 8.55
N THR A 349 -4.70 -2.17 9.44
CA THR A 349 -4.14 -3.52 9.32
C THR A 349 -5.21 -4.59 9.48
N ALA A 350 -6.16 -4.45 10.41
CA ALA A 350 -7.27 -5.39 10.56
C ALA A 350 -8.15 -5.44 9.31
N ARG A 351 -8.46 -4.29 8.69
CA ARG A 351 -9.15 -4.21 7.40
C ARG A 351 -8.37 -4.91 6.29
N THR A 352 -7.07 -4.66 6.20
CA THR A 352 -6.21 -5.34 5.21
C THR A 352 -6.24 -6.86 5.39
N LEU A 353 -6.30 -7.36 6.63
CA LEU A 353 -6.48 -8.78 6.92
C LEU A 353 -7.87 -9.32 6.52
N VAL A 354 -8.94 -8.54 6.69
CA VAL A 354 -10.29 -8.90 6.19
C VAL A 354 -10.28 -9.07 4.67
N LEU A 355 -9.66 -8.13 3.95
CA LEU A 355 -9.55 -8.19 2.49
C LEU A 355 -8.72 -9.39 2.03
N GLU A 356 -7.66 -9.73 2.78
CA GLU A 356 -6.86 -10.92 2.52
C GLU A 356 -7.66 -12.22 2.74
N ALA A 357 -8.46 -12.29 3.82
CA ALA A 357 -9.37 -13.40 4.06
C ALA A 357 -10.41 -13.56 2.93
N SER A 358 -10.96 -12.45 2.43
CA SER A 358 -11.90 -12.42 1.30
C SER A 358 -11.28 -13.04 0.04
N LYS A 359 -10.09 -12.56 -0.36
CA LYS A 359 -9.36 -13.07 -1.54
C LYS A 359 -9.12 -14.57 -1.47
N ARG A 360 -8.78 -15.10 -0.29
CA ARG A 360 -8.48 -16.53 -0.09
C ARG A 360 -9.71 -17.43 -0.19
N LYS A 361 -10.87 -16.94 0.20
CA LYS A 361 -12.14 -17.68 0.14
C LYS A 361 -12.68 -17.80 -1.29
N GLY A 362 -12.31 -16.87 -2.18
CA GLY A 362 -12.85 -16.77 -3.55
C GLY A 362 -14.34 -16.43 -3.58
N SER A 363 -14.87 -15.80 -2.54
CA SER A 363 -16.31 -15.52 -2.39
C SER A 363 -16.71 -14.14 -2.92
N ASP A 364 -17.95 -14.02 -3.40
CA ASP A 364 -18.65 -12.74 -3.68
C ASP A 364 -19.10 -11.99 -2.39
N GLU A 365 -18.70 -12.46 -1.19
CA GLU A 365 -18.98 -11.77 0.07
C GLU A 365 -18.36 -10.38 0.03
N SER A 366 -19.20 -9.36 0.14
CA SER A 366 -18.74 -7.99 0.14
C SER A 366 -17.90 -7.73 1.38
N GLU A 367 -16.96 -6.79 1.30
CA GLU A 367 -16.15 -6.34 2.46
C GLU A 367 -17.05 -6.04 3.68
N ARG A 368 -18.21 -5.44 3.42
CA ARG A 368 -19.26 -5.16 4.40
C ARG A 368 -19.76 -6.41 5.12
N ASP A 369 -20.00 -7.51 4.42
CA ASP A 369 -20.51 -8.75 5.04
C ASP A 369 -19.48 -9.39 5.97
N LEU A 370 -18.20 -9.27 5.62
CA LEU A 370 -17.10 -9.78 6.44
C LEU A 370 -16.92 -8.97 7.73
N PHE A 371 -17.07 -7.64 7.68
CA PHE A 371 -17.07 -6.81 8.88
C PHE A 371 -18.27 -7.05 9.80
N LEU A 372 -19.41 -7.50 9.26
CA LEU A 372 -20.57 -7.90 10.06
C LEU A 372 -20.37 -9.27 10.76
N ASN A 373 -19.35 -10.05 10.37
CA ASN A 373 -19.06 -11.36 10.95
C ASN A 373 -17.55 -11.57 11.19
N CYS A 374 -16.99 -10.76 12.09
CA CYS A 374 -15.57 -10.83 12.46
C CYS A 374 -15.11 -12.19 13.00
N GLY A 375 -16.00 -12.96 13.65
CA GLY A 375 -15.68 -14.33 14.07
C GLY A 375 -15.42 -15.26 12.88
N ARG A 376 -16.16 -15.09 11.78
CA ARG A 376 -15.89 -15.82 10.53
C ARG A 376 -14.57 -15.40 9.89
N VAL A 377 -14.22 -14.12 9.94
CA VAL A 377 -12.92 -13.65 9.43
C VAL A 377 -11.77 -14.24 10.24
N GLU A 378 -11.89 -14.25 11.57
CA GLU A 378 -10.89 -14.88 12.44
C GLU A 378 -10.72 -16.36 12.12
N GLU A 379 -11.80 -17.10 11.89
CA GLU A 379 -11.75 -18.50 11.44
C GLU A 379 -11.00 -18.65 10.11
N LEU A 380 -11.24 -17.77 9.12
CA LEU A 380 -10.53 -17.78 7.83
C LEU A 380 -9.04 -17.47 7.97
N LEU A 381 -8.70 -16.57 8.90
CA LEU A 381 -7.32 -16.17 9.14
C LEU A 381 -6.56 -17.15 10.05
N SER A 382 -7.26 -18.01 10.81
CA SER A 382 -6.66 -18.93 11.78
C SER A 382 -5.68 -19.93 11.17
N GLU A 383 -5.82 -20.23 9.89
CA GLU A 383 -4.97 -21.15 9.12
C GLU A 383 -3.87 -20.43 8.32
N VAL A 384 -3.79 -19.10 8.40
CA VAL A 384 -2.81 -18.31 7.65
C VAL A 384 -1.42 -18.52 8.24
N THR A 385 -0.54 -19.11 7.43
CA THR A 385 0.86 -19.36 7.81
C THR A 385 1.85 -18.34 7.26
N HIS A 386 1.46 -17.63 6.21
CA HIS A 386 2.29 -16.64 5.52
C HIS A 386 1.46 -15.44 5.07
N LEU A 387 2.02 -14.25 5.31
CA LEU A 387 1.51 -12.96 4.84
C LEU A 387 2.64 -12.14 4.22
N GLU A 388 2.28 -11.44 3.16
CA GLU A 388 3.14 -10.52 2.42
C GLU A 388 2.43 -9.17 2.31
N PHE A 389 3.14 -8.10 2.67
CA PHE A 389 2.67 -6.73 2.53
C PHE A 389 3.70 -5.91 1.78
N ASP A 390 3.34 -5.48 0.58
CA ASP A 390 4.13 -4.58 -0.27
C ASP A 390 3.86 -3.10 0.08
N GLU A 391 4.34 -2.20 -0.78
CA GLU A 391 4.14 -0.75 -0.66
C GLU A 391 2.69 -0.28 -0.87
N ASN A 392 1.82 -1.13 -1.43
CA ASN A 392 0.40 -0.82 -1.67
C ASN A 392 -0.49 -1.25 -0.50
N ALA A 393 -0.02 -2.18 0.34
CA ALA A 393 -0.74 -2.61 1.53
C ALA A 393 -0.88 -1.45 2.53
N THR A 394 -2.11 -1.16 2.93
CA THR A 394 -2.40 -0.07 3.89
C THR A 394 -2.35 -0.62 5.32
N LEU A 395 -1.24 -0.37 6.01
CA LEU A 395 -1.06 -0.74 7.42
C LEU A 395 -0.90 0.52 8.28
N ASP A 396 -1.32 0.44 9.54
CA ASP A 396 -1.16 1.49 10.56
C ASP A 396 -0.51 0.98 11.85
N SER A 397 -0.61 -0.33 12.13
CA SER A 397 0.17 -1.05 13.16
C SER A 397 0.32 -2.52 12.80
N LEU A 398 1.37 -3.18 13.30
CA LEU A 398 1.51 -4.64 13.20
C LEU A 398 0.79 -5.42 14.30
N LEU A 399 0.18 -4.75 15.29
CA LEU A 399 -0.53 -5.39 16.42
C LEU A 399 -1.58 -6.42 15.98
N PRO A 400 -2.43 -6.18 14.97
CA PRO A 400 -3.43 -7.19 14.58
C PRO A 400 -2.81 -8.49 14.08
N LEU A 401 -1.59 -8.45 13.51
CA LEU A 401 -0.89 -9.67 13.07
C LEU A 401 -0.54 -10.58 14.24
N THR A 402 -0.39 -10.03 15.45
CA THR A 402 -0.03 -10.77 16.67
C THR A 402 -1.15 -11.68 17.17
N THR A 403 -2.35 -11.53 16.61
CA THR A 403 -3.53 -12.35 16.92
C THR A 403 -3.59 -13.64 16.11
N LEU A 404 -2.79 -13.75 15.03
CA LEU A 404 -2.85 -14.87 14.10
C LEU A 404 -2.07 -16.08 14.64
N PRO A 405 -2.75 -17.17 15.04
CA PRO A 405 -2.14 -18.23 15.83
C PRO A 405 -1.18 -19.13 15.05
N ARG A 406 -1.18 -19.04 13.71
CA ARG A 406 -0.33 -19.87 12.84
C ARG A 406 0.57 -19.05 11.93
N LEU A 407 0.67 -17.74 12.12
CA LEU A 407 1.51 -16.90 11.26
C LEU A 407 2.99 -17.16 11.53
N HIS A 408 3.61 -18.00 10.69
CA HIS A 408 5.02 -18.38 10.81
C HIS A 408 5.95 -17.50 9.98
N SER A 409 5.43 -16.88 8.93
CA SER A 409 6.23 -16.11 7.97
C SER A 409 5.56 -14.78 7.64
N LEU A 410 6.32 -13.70 7.79
CA LEU A 410 5.90 -12.35 7.44
C LEU A 410 6.90 -11.71 6.47
N GLU A 411 6.41 -11.15 5.38
CA GLU A 411 7.20 -10.36 4.42
C GLU A 411 6.67 -8.92 4.33
N LEU A 412 7.58 -7.96 4.48
CA LEU A 412 7.32 -6.51 4.42
C LEU A 412 8.25 -5.90 3.37
N SER A 413 7.73 -5.46 2.22
CA SER A 413 8.55 -4.99 1.10
C SER A 413 8.17 -3.61 0.59
N GLY A 414 9.17 -2.81 0.16
CA GLY A 414 8.95 -1.48 -0.43
C GLY A 414 8.44 -0.40 0.53
N ARG A 415 8.38 -0.71 1.83
CA ARG A 415 7.66 0.10 2.82
C ARG A 415 8.52 1.24 3.37
N LYS A 416 8.05 2.47 3.19
CA LYS A 416 8.73 3.70 3.68
C LYS A 416 8.32 4.09 5.10
N ASP A 417 7.18 3.58 5.54
CA ASP A 417 6.51 3.81 6.83
C ASP A 417 6.87 2.75 7.89
N LEU A 418 7.81 1.85 7.58
CA LEU A 418 8.09 0.68 8.41
C LEU A 418 8.44 1.01 9.87
N ASP A 419 9.15 2.12 10.11
CA ASP A 419 9.52 2.60 11.45
C ASP A 419 8.30 3.11 12.27
N GLU A 420 7.18 3.42 11.61
CA GLU A 420 5.95 3.97 12.20
C GLU A 420 4.94 2.89 12.61
N LEU A 421 5.07 1.69 12.02
CA LEU A 421 4.10 0.59 12.18
C LEU A 421 4.25 -0.21 13.48
N GLY A 422 5.22 0.13 14.33
CA GLY A 422 5.45 -0.57 15.59
C GLY A 422 6.03 -1.98 15.38
N LEU A 423 7.24 -2.07 14.81
CA LEU A 423 7.94 -3.36 14.66
C LEU A 423 8.14 -4.11 15.97
N ASP A 424 8.20 -3.37 17.08
CA ASP A 424 8.36 -3.87 18.43
C ASP A 424 7.12 -4.64 18.92
N ASP A 425 5.94 -4.36 18.35
CA ASP A 425 4.72 -5.12 18.59
C ASP A 425 4.83 -6.59 18.14
N LEU A 426 5.71 -6.91 17.18
CA LEU A 426 5.94 -8.29 16.73
C LEU A 426 6.48 -9.20 17.83
N ALA A 427 7.02 -8.64 18.93
CA ALA A 427 7.39 -9.42 20.11
C ALA A 427 6.19 -10.19 20.72
N LEU A 428 4.95 -9.74 20.47
CA LEU A 428 3.72 -10.39 20.91
C LEU A 428 3.28 -11.55 19.99
N ALA A 429 4.04 -11.83 18.93
CA ALA A 429 3.80 -12.85 17.91
C ALA A 429 4.92 -13.92 17.92
N PRO A 430 5.04 -14.76 18.98
CA PRO A 430 6.14 -15.73 19.11
C PRO A 430 6.13 -16.83 18.05
N GLU A 431 5.03 -16.99 17.31
CA GLU A 431 4.90 -17.98 16.24
C GLU A 431 5.68 -17.60 14.97
N ILE A 432 6.06 -16.32 14.83
CA ILE A 432 6.82 -15.86 13.66
C ILE A 432 8.24 -16.43 13.73
N LYS A 433 8.55 -17.30 12.77
CA LYS A 433 9.85 -17.96 12.59
C LYS A 433 10.64 -17.39 11.42
N LYS A 434 9.95 -16.77 10.46
CA LYS A 434 10.56 -16.18 9.27
C LYS A 434 10.12 -14.74 9.08
N LEU A 435 11.06 -13.81 9.08
CA LEU A 435 10.79 -12.41 8.80
C LEU A 435 11.63 -11.95 7.61
N LYS A 436 10.97 -11.35 6.62
CA LYS A 436 11.63 -10.73 5.47
C LYS A 436 11.27 -9.25 5.40
N ILE A 437 12.29 -8.41 5.32
CA ILE A 437 12.20 -6.97 5.11
C ILE A 437 13.06 -6.65 3.90
N ASN A 438 12.44 -6.26 2.79
CA ASN A 438 13.13 -6.07 1.51
C ASN A 438 12.86 -4.67 0.97
N SER A 439 13.90 -3.96 0.53
CA SER A 439 13.76 -2.65 -0.12
C SER A 439 12.97 -1.63 0.72
N SER A 440 13.12 -1.69 2.04
CA SER A 440 12.40 -0.85 3.01
C SER A 440 13.42 -0.14 3.90
N ILE A 441 13.31 1.17 4.08
CA ILE A 441 14.28 1.90 4.94
C ILE A 441 13.99 1.52 6.39
N LEU A 442 14.91 0.82 7.04
CA LEU A 442 14.76 0.36 8.43
C LEU A 442 15.75 1.11 9.35
N ARG A 443 15.29 2.17 10.02
CA ARG A 443 16.14 2.93 10.96
C ARG A 443 16.04 2.39 12.37
N ARG A 444 14.87 1.86 12.76
CA ARG A 444 14.61 1.34 14.10
C ARG A 444 14.78 -0.18 14.18
N HIS A 445 15.84 -0.73 13.61
CA HIS A 445 16.11 -2.17 13.61
C HIS A 445 16.20 -2.81 15.01
N GLU A 446 16.50 -2.03 16.05
CA GLU A 446 16.48 -2.48 17.46
C GLU A 446 15.10 -2.96 17.94
N ALA A 447 14.02 -2.53 17.27
CA ALA A 447 12.67 -2.98 17.54
C ALA A 447 12.48 -4.50 17.33
N LEU A 448 13.34 -5.14 16.51
CA LEU A 448 13.25 -6.56 16.20
C LEU A 448 13.77 -7.47 17.32
N ARG A 449 14.44 -6.94 18.36
CA ARG A 449 15.02 -7.75 19.46
C ARG A 449 14.02 -8.67 20.15
N GLY A 450 12.75 -8.27 20.20
CA GLY A 450 11.68 -9.07 20.79
C GLY A 450 11.46 -10.42 20.11
N LEU A 451 11.92 -10.57 18.85
CA LEU A 451 11.81 -11.81 18.06
C LEU A 451 13.01 -12.76 18.21
N SER A 452 14.00 -12.40 19.04
CA SER A 452 15.22 -13.19 19.25
C SER A 452 14.95 -14.63 19.73
N GLY A 453 13.85 -14.85 20.44
CA GLY A 453 13.45 -16.16 20.97
C GLY A 453 12.75 -17.09 19.97
N SER A 454 12.29 -16.58 18.82
CA SER A 454 11.46 -17.33 17.85
C SER A 454 12.04 -17.44 16.45
N LEU A 455 12.78 -16.43 15.97
CA LEU A 455 13.21 -16.40 14.57
C LEU A 455 14.26 -17.47 14.21
N GLU A 456 13.99 -18.17 13.12
CA GLU A 456 14.85 -19.18 12.49
C GLU A 456 15.43 -18.64 11.16
N SER A 457 14.70 -17.77 10.45
CA SER A 457 15.13 -17.15 9.19
C SER A 457 14.85 -15.65 9.21
N LEU A 458 15.87 -14.83 8.91
CA LEU A 458 15.77 -13.39 8.86
C LEU A 458 16.40 -12.86 7.58
N THR A 459 15.60 -12.15 6.79
CA THR A 459 16.08 -11.37 5.64
C THR A 459 15.83 -9.90 5.91
N ILE A 460 16.88 -9.08 5.82
CA ILE A 460 16.79 -7.62 5.79
C ILE A 460 17.69 -7.14 4.66
N SER A 461 17.15 -7.08 3.44
CA SER A 461 17.93 -6.74 2.24
C SER A 461 17.62 -5.34 1.73
N ASN A 462 18.62 -4.66 1.16
CA ASN A 462 18.45 -3.33 0.56
C ASN A 462 17.73 -2.31 1.48
N SER A 463 18.03 -2.36 2.78
CA SER A 463 17.27 -1.65 3.83
C SER A 463 18.07 -0.56 4.53
N GLY A 464 19.31 -0.31 4.08
CA GLY A 464 20.18 0.73 4.62
C GLY A 464 20.80 0.41 5.99
N LEU A 465 20.84 -0.87 6.38
CA LEU A 465 21.45 -1.27 7.65
C LEU A 465 22.95 -0.91 7.68
N LYS A 466 23.42 -0.42 8.83
CA LYS A 466 24.83 -0.09 9.07
C LYS A 466 25.51 -1.01 10.07
N ASN A 467 24.74 -1.67 10.92
CA ASN A 467 25.23 -2.64 11.89
C ASN A 467 24.16 -3.70 12.16
N LEU A 468 24.54 -4.74 12.91
CA LEU A 468 23.68 -5.85 13.31
C LEU A 468 23.60 -5.99 14.85
N SER A 469 23.70 -4.88 15.60
CA SER A 469 23.70 -4.89 17.09
C SER A 469 22.46 -5.54 17.71
N PHE A 470 21.33 -5.48 16.99
CA PHE A 470 20.06 -6.04 17.44
C PHE A 470 20.01 -7.58 17.38
N LEU A 471 20.96 -8.25 16.72
CA LEU A 471 20.98 -9.72 16.60
C LEU A 471 21.46 -10.46 17.86
N ASP A 472 21.76 -9.73 18.94
CA ASP A 472 22.10 -10.36 20.21
C ASP A 472 20.93 -11.25 20.71
N GLY A 473 21.23 -12.48 21.13
CA GLY A 473 20.24 -13.44 21.60
C GLY A 473 19.51 -14.28 20.55
N PHE A 474 19.72 -14.06 19.23
CA PHE A 474 19.06 -14.79 18.13
C PHE A 474 19.59 -16.23 17.93
N SER A 475 19.70 -17.00 19.02
CA SER A 475 20.35 -18.32 19.07
C SER A 475 19.73 -19.40 18.17
N LYS A 476 18.47 -19.23 17.75
CA LYS A 476 17.74 -20.14 16.86
C LYS A 476 17.95 -19.85 15.37
N LEU A 477 18.58 -18.73 15.02
CA LEU A 477 18.69 -18.31 13.63
C LEU A 477 19.58 -19.28 12.83
N THR A 478 19.02 -19.89 11.79
CA THR A 478 19.70 -20.79 10.86
C THR A 478 19.98 -20.10 9.52
N GLU A 479 19.20 -19.09 9.16
CA GLU A 479 19.35 -18.34 7.91
C GLU A 479 19.37 -16.84 8.18
N LEU A 480 20.43 -16.16 7.71
CA LEU A 480 20.56 -14.72 7.76
C LEU A 480 20.90 -14.17 6.38
N ASP A 481 20.08 -13.24 5.90
CA ASP A 481 20.31 -12.53 4.65
C ASP A 481 20.27 -11.02 4.87
N VAL A 482 21.41 -10.39 4.72
CA VAL A 482 21.63 -8.95 4.91
C VAL A 482 22.27 -8.32 3.67
N ARG A 483 21.99 -8.88 2.49
CA ARG A 483 22.56 -8.40 1.22
C ARG A 483 22.15 -6.96 0.89
N GLY A 484 23.02 -6.23 0.20
CA GLY A 484 22.72 -4.88 -0.31
C GLY A 484 22.54 -3.81 0.76
N ASN A 485 23.21 -3.95 1.91
CA ASN A 485 23.18 -2.95 2.98
C ASN A 485 24.50 -2.16 3.00
N SER A 486 24.80 -1.47 4.11
CA SER A 486 26.01 -0.67 4.32
C SER A 486 26.78 -1.16 5.55
N LEU A 487 26.85 -2.48 5.75
CA LEU A 487 27.55 -3.09 6.88
C LEU A 487 29.06 -3.00 6.69
N SER A 488 29.78 -2.46 7.67
CA SER A 488 31.25 -2.50 7.75
C SER A 488 31.79 -3.72 8.50
N GLU A 489 30.94 -4.33 9.34
CA GLU A 489 31.24 -5.55 10.10
C GLU A 489 30.00 -6.43 10.28
N LEU A 490 30.22 -7.72 10.56
CA LEU A 490 29.15 -8.69 10.84
C LEU A 490 28.73 -8.73 12.33
N GLY A 491 29.58 -8.23 13.24
CA GLY A 491 29.26 -8.05 14.66
C GLY A 491 28.64 -9.30 15.31
N PRO A 492 27.49 -9.20 16.01
CA PRO A 492 26.84 -10.31 16.70
C PRO A 492 26.49 -11.52 15.80
N ALA A 493 26.38 -11.34 14.48
CA ALA A 493 26.10 -12.46 13.56
C ALA A 493 27.17 -13.57 13.64
N LEU A 494 28.41 -13.21 14.02
CA LEU A 494 29.53 -14.14 14.19
C LEU A 494 29.40 -15.03 15.45
N GLN A 495 28.40 -14.79 16.31
CA GLN A 495 28.10 -15.60 17.49
C GLN A 495 26.94 -16.58 17.27
N LEU A 496 26.27 -16.53 16.11
CA LEU A 496 25.09 -17.35 15.81
C LEU A 496 25.49 -18.79 15.45
N ARG A 497 25.80 -19.62 16.45
CA ARG A 497 26.33 -20.98 16.25
C ARG A 497 25.40 -21.93 15.48
N SER A 498 24.12 -21.63 15.41
CA SER A 498 23.12 -22.40 14.66
C SER A 498 23.07 -22.05 13.17
N LEU A 499 23.78 -21.00 12.74
CA LEU A 499 23.69 -20.47 11.38
C LEU A 499 24.20 -21.46 10.33
N GLN A 500 23.37 -21.70 9.31
CA GLN A 500 23.64 -22.59 8.18
C GLN A 500 23.79 -21.80 6.88
N THR A 501 23.06 -20.69 6.75
CA THR A 501 23.09 -19.82 5.57
C THR A 501 23.39 -18.40 5.99
N LEU A 502 24.43 -17.82 5.40
CA LEU A 502 24.76 -16.40 5.52
C LEU A 502 24.91 -15.76 4.13
N HIS A 503 24.03 -14.82 3.81
CA HIS A 503 24.15 -13.93 2.67
C HIS A 503 24.45 -12.51 3.15
N ALA A 504 25.65 -12.02 2.88
CA ALA A 504 26.08 -10.66 3.23
C ALA A 504 26.73 -9.94 2.03
N SER A 505 26.36 -10.33 0.80
CA SER A 505 26.89 -9.73 -0.42
C SER A 505 26.45 -8.29 -0.62
N GLY A 506 27.27 -7.46 -1.27
CA GLY A 506 26.92 -6.07 -1.55
C GLY A 506 26.88 -5.20 -0.29
N ASN A 507 27.89 -5.34 0.57
CA ASN A 507 28.11 -4.55 1.77
C ASN A 507 29.48 -3.86 1.70
N GLN A 508 29.99 -3.36 2.83
CA GLN A 508 31.27 -2.65 2.95
C GLN A 508 32.24 -3.42 3.88
N LEU A 509 32.14 -4.76 3.90
CA LEU A 509 32.95 -5.60 4.77
C LEU A 509 34.42 -5.61 4.29
N GLU A 510 35.36 -5.24 5.16
CA GLU A 510 36.81 -5.38 4.88
C GLU A 510 37.43 -6.58 5.61
N HIS A 511 36.80 -7.02 6.71
CA HIS A 511 37.25 -8.11 7.57
C HIS A 511 36.06 -8.98 7.99
N VAL A 512 36.30 -10.29 8.12
CA VAL A 512 35.28 -11.29 8.53
C VAL A 512 35.83 -12.28 9.56
N SER A 513 36.79 -11.87 10.38
CA SER A 513 37.34 -12.69 11.48
C SER A 513 36.23 -13.18 12.41
N GLY A 514 36.27 -14.46 12.81
CA GLY A 514 35.23 -15.12 13.59
C GLY A 514 34.23 -15.92 12.77
N ILE A 515 34.22 -15.79 11.43
CA ILE A 515 33.37 -16.61 10.55
C ILE A 515 33.74 -18.10 10.65
N GLU A 516 35.00 -18.41 10.96
CA GLU A 516 35.55 -19.76 11.17
C GLU A 516 34.92 -20.49 12.36
N GLU A 517 34.24 -19.77 13.26
CA GLU A 517 33.53 -20.33 14.41
C GLU A 517 32.08 -20.76 14.07
N LEU A 518 31.57 -20.43 12.89
CA LEU A 518 30.23 -20.79 12.42
C LEU A 518 30.21 -22.18 11.76
N LYS A 519 30.57 -23.21 12.53
CA LYS A 519 30.81 -24.60 12.07
C LYS A 519 29.64 -25.28 11.34
N ASN A 520 28.43 -24.75 11.51
CA ASN A 520 27.23 -25.26 10.85
C ASN A 520 26.96 -24.65 9.47
N LEU A 521 27.78 -23.67 9.01
CA LEU A 521 27.60 -23.04 7.71
C LEU A 521 27.67 -24.05 6.56
N MET A 522 26.65 -23.98 5.71
CA MET A 522 26.50 -24.71 4.46
C MET A 522 26.59 -23.75 3.27
N ILE A 523 26.10 -22.52 3.41
CA ILE A 523 26.11 -21.50 2.36
C ILE A 523 26.68 -20.21 2.94
N LEU A 524 27.76 -19.73 2.33
CA LEU A 524 28.40 -18.45 2.68
C LEU A 524 28.57 -17.60 1.42
N ASN A 525 27.87 -16.48 1.36
CA ASN A 525 27.99 -15.49 0.29
C ASN A 525 28.45 -14.15 0.85
N LEU A 526 29.68 -13.78 0.53
CA LEU A 526 30.36 -12.54 0.89
C LEU A 526 30.73 -11.72 -0.36
N ALA A 527 30.13 -12.01 -1.51
CA ALA A 527 30.49 -11.38 -2.77
C ALA A 527 30.25 -9.85 -2.76
N THR A 528 30.99 -9.11 -3.58
CA THR A 528 30.81 -7.64 -3.73
C THR A 528 30.96 -6.93 -2.37
N ASN A 529 32.15 -7.07 -1.78
CA ASN A 529 32.55 -6.40 -0.54
C ASN A 529 33.98 -5.82 -0.73
N GLY A 530 34.65 -5.43 0.35
CA GLY A 530 36.02 -4.93 0.37
C GLY A 530 37.03 -5.89 1.00
N ILE A 531 36.71 -7.19 1.11
CA ILE A 531 37.47 -8.15 1.92
C ILE A 531 38.85 -8.36 1.29
N ARG A 532 39.90 -8.15 2.09
CA ARG A 532 41.29 -8.36 1.66
C ARG A 532 41.84 -9.72 2.06
N GLN A 533 41.42 -10.22 3.21
CA GLN A 533 41.88 -11.50 3.76
C GLN A 533 40.71 -12.23 4.42
N MET A 534 40.69 -13.54 4.22
CA MET A 534 39.75 -14.47 4.84
C MET A 534 40.46 -15.27 5.95
N PRO A 535 39.82 -15.57 7.08
CA PRO A 535 40.38 -16.48 8.07
C PRO A 535 40.41 -17.92 7.54
N LEU A 536 41.20 -18.78 8.18
CA LEU A 536 41.29 -20.20 7.80
C LEU A 536 39.94 -20.91 7.97
N LEU A 537 39.40 -21.48 6.88
CA LEU A 537 38.08 -22.10 6.88
C LEU A 537 38.10 -23.59 7.25
N LYS A 538 39.22 -24.11 7.77
CA LYS A 538 39.43 -25.54 8.08
C LYS A 538 38.33 -26.19 8.94
N ASN A 539 37.62 -25.41 9.75
CA ASN A 539 36.56 -25.87 10.64
C ASN A 539 35.15 -25.84 10.01
N LEU A 540 34.97 -25.23 8.83
CA LEU A 540 33.68 -25.14 8.15
C LEU A 540 33.38 -26.41 7.33
N GLU A 541 33.45 -27.58 7.99
CA GLU A 541 33.42 -28.88 7.32
C GLU A 541 32.10 -29.16 6.58
N ARG A 542 31.02 -28.42 6.86
CA ARG A 542 29.70 -28.59 6.23
C ARG A 542 29.47 -27.68 5.01
N LEU A 543 30.44 -26.85 4.66
CA LEU A 543 30.28 -25.83 3.62
C LEU A 543 30.07 -26.47 2.25
N VAL A 544 28.97 -26.11 1.60
CA VAL A 544 28.54 -26.59 0.27
C VAL A 544 28.78 -25.51 -0.79
N GLN A 545 28.53 -24.24 -0.45
CA GLN A 545 28.69 -23.11 -1.35
C GLN A 545 29.48 -21.99 -0.68
N LEU A 546 30.54 -21.54 -1.36
CA LEU A 546 31.33 -20.37 -0.99
C LEU A 546 31.38 -19.39 -2.16
N ASP A 547 30.90 -18.17 -1.93
CA ASP A 547 31.07 -17.06 -2.85
C ASP A 547 31.78 -15.90 -2.16
N VAL A 548 32.99 -15.61 -2.63
CA VAL A 548 33.82 -14.47 -2.20
C VAL A 548 34.20 -13.60 -3.41
N SER A 549 33.41 -13.65 -4.49
CA SER A 549 33.69 -12.92 -5.72
C SER A 549 33.60 -11.41 -5.54
N ALA A 550 34.24 -10.63 -6.41
CA ALA A 550 34.22 -9.17 -6.38
C ALA A 550 34.65 -8.62 -4.99
N ASN A 551 35.80 -9.08 -4.51
CA ASN A 551 36.45 -8.63 -3.29
C ASN A 551 37.86 -8.11 -3.64
N ARG A 552 38.74 -8.00 -2.63
CA ARG A 552 40.14 -7.57 -2.79
C ARG A 552 41.11 -8.64 -2.30
N LEU A 553 40.74 -9.92 -2.44
CA LEU A 553 41.58 -11.04 -2.01
C LEU A 553 42.83 -11.13 -2.88
N ASP A 554 43.98 -11.29 -2.23
CA ASP A 554 45.29 -11.47 -2.84
C ASP A 554 45.72 -12.95 -2.93
N GLY A 555 45.04 -13.85 -2.21
CA GLY A 555 45.34 -15.27 -2.21
C GLY A 555 44.20 -16.17 -1.71
N LEU A 556 44.45 -17.47 -1.74
CA LEU A 556 43.52 -18.53 -1.33
C LEU A 556 43.94 -19.26 -0.05
N GLU A 557 44.82 -18.67 0.77
CA GLU A 557 45.36 -19.26 2.00
C GLU A 557 44.27 -19.66 3.01
N PHE A 558 43.10 -19.04 2.93
CA PHE A 558 41.94 -19.42 3.73
C PHE A 558 41.48 -20.87 3.50
N LEU A 559 41.87 -21.49 2.39
CA LEU A 559 41.66 -22.91 2.09
C LEU A 559 42.73 -23.83 2.73
N GLN A 560 43.75 -23.29 3.37
CA GLN A 560 44.81 -24.11 3.97
C GLN A 560 44.23 -25.00 5.08
N GLY A 561 44.42 -26.32 4.91
CA GLY A 561 43.85 -27.34 5.80
C GLY A 561 42.33 -27.53 5.64
N PHE A 562 41.68 -26.84 4.70
CA PHE A 562 40.27 -27.05 4.40
C PHE A 562 40.07 -28.32 3.59
N LYS A 563 39.34 -29.29 4.15
CA LYS A 563 39.12 -30.60 3.52
C LYS A 563 38.15 -30.53 2.34
N GLY A 564 37.20 -29.59 2.34
CA GLY A 564 36.28 -29.36 1.23
C GLY A 564 35.41 -30.56 0.80
N ALA A 565 35.23 -31.58 1.65
CA ALA A 565 34.55 -32.83 1.27
C ALA A 565 33.12 -32.61 0.71
N TYR A 566 32.41 -31.60 1.23
CA TYR A 566 31.06 -31.25 0.84
C TYR A 566 30.97 -30.02 -0.07
N LEU A 567 32.09 -29.33 -0.33
CA LEU A 567 32.06 -28.13 -1.16
C LEU A 567 31.71 -28.52 -2.60
N ARG A 568 30.68 -27.88 -3.15
CA ARG A 568 30.19 -28.12 -4.52
C ARG A 568 30.31 -26.89 -5.39
N GLU A 569 30.28 -25.69 -4.80
CA GLU A 569 30.42 -24.44 -5.54
C GLU A 569 31.45 -23.54 -4.87
N LEU A 570 32.44 -23.13 -5.65
CA LEU A 570 33.40 -22.10 -5.28
C LEU A 570 33.36 -20.98 -6.31
N ARG A 571 33.10 -19.76 -5.84
CA ARG A 571 33.20 -18.55 -6.65
C ARG A 571 34.18 -17.58 -6.00
N VAL A 572 35.24 -17.26 -6.73
CA VAL A 572 36.34 -16.37 -6.33
C VAL A 572 36.62 -15.31 -7.39
N SER A 573 35.73 -15.18 -8.39
CA SER A 573 35.87 -14.27 -9.52
C SER A 573 36.07 -12.82 -9.09
N ASP A 574 36.70 -12.00 -9.93
CA ASP A 574 36.94 -10.57 -9.68
C ASP A 574 37.68 -10.33 -8.34
N ASN A 575 38.81 -11.04 -8.18
CA ASN A 575 39.81 -10.85 -7.11
C ASN A 575 41.22 -10.81 -7.76
N ARG A 576 42.30 -10.65 -6.98
CA ARG A 576 43.67 -10.64 -7.50
C ARG A 576 44.49 -11.76 -6.85
N ILE A 577 44.22 -13.00 -7.22
CA ILE A 577 44.79 -14.18 -6.57
C ILE A 577 46.23 -14.41 -7.07
N GLU A 578 47.22 -13.98 -6.28
CA GLU A 578 48.65 -14.15 -6.54
C GLU A 578 49.26 -15.34 -5.78
N SER A 579 48.64 -15.77 -4.67
CA SER A 579 49.14 -16.84 -3.82
C SER A 579 48.07 -17.89 -3.42
N GLY A 580 48.51 -19.07 -3.00
CA GLY A 580 47.65 -20.16 -2.54
C GLY A 580 46.84 -20.88 -3.63
N GLN A 581 47.10 -20.62 -4.92
CA GLN A 581 46.34 -21.21 -6.03
C GLN A 581 46.39 -22.76 -6.04
N GLU A 582 47.51 -23.33 -5.59
CA GLU A 582 47.72 -24.78 -5.47
C GLU A 582 46.72 -25.48 -4.54
N LEU A 583 46.14 -24.74 -3.58
CA LEU A 583 45.16 -25.26 -2.63
C LEU A 583 43.85 -25.69 -3.32
N LEU A 584 43.55 -25.14 -4.51
CA LEU A 584 42.39 -25.55 -5.31
C LEU A 584 42.42 -27.05 -5.67
N ARG A 585 43.62 -27.66 -5.79
CA ARG A 585 43.78 -29.08 -6.12
C ARG A 585 43.11 -30.01 -5.12
N ASN A 586 42.91 -29.55 -3.87
CA ASN A 586 42.29 -30.35 -2.81
C ASN A 586 40.76 -30.41 -2.95
N LEU A 587 40.14 -29.50 -3.71
CA LEU A 587 38.69 -29.34 -3.81
C LEU A 587 38.08 -30.24 -4.90
N THR A 588 38.32 -31.55 -4.79
CA THR A 588 37.99 -32.55 -5.83
C THR A 588 36.48 -32.74 -6.07
N GLY A 589 35.63 -32.40 -5.09
CA GLY A 589 34.17 -32.53 -5.17
C GLY A 589 33.45 -31.35 -5.83
N LEU A 590 34.16 -30.36 -6.36
CA LEU A 590 33.54 -29.18 -6.98
C LEU A 590 32.75 -29.56 -8.24
N THR A 591 31.55 -28.99 -8.33
CA THR A 591 30.68 -29.06 -9.51
C THR A 591 30.65 -27.74 -10.27
N LEU A 592 30.92 -26.63 -9.58
CA LEU A 592 31.05 -25.30 -10.16
C LEU A 592 32.30 -24.61 -9.59
N LEU A 593 33.16 -24.14 -10.49
CA LEU A 593 34.28 -23.27 -10.15
C LEU A 593 34.20 -22.01 -11.02
N SER A 594 34.09 -20.85 -10.36
CA SER A 594 34.14 -19.53 -11.00
C SER A 594 35.34 -18.75 -10.47
N MET A 595 36.26 -18.44 -11.37
CA MET A 595 37.53 -17.76 -11.10
C MET A 595 37.86 -16.77 -12.22
N ASN A 596 36.84 -16.13 -12.80
CA ASN A 596 37.00 -15.09 -13.81
C ASN A 596 37.82 -13.94 -13.24
N LYS A 597 38.74 -13.36 -14.02
CA LYS A 597 39.52 -12.18 -13.64
C LYS A 597 40.16 -12.31 -12.26
N THR A 598 40.86 -13.43 -12.04
CA THR A 598 41.59 -13.72 -10.79
C THR A 598 43.10 -13.67 -10.97
N GLY A 599 43.60 -13.79 -12.20
CA GLY A 599 45.02 -13.93 -12.50
C GLY A 599 45.50 -15.38 -12.58
N ILE A 600 44.63 -16.36 -12.32
CA ILE A 600 44.96 -17.78 -12.41
C ILE A 600 45.19 -18.19 -13.87
N LYS A 601 46.39 -18.70 -14.16
CA LYS A 601 46.78 -19.12 -15.52
C LYS A 601 46.81 -20.64 -15.71
N ASP A 602 47.17 -21.39 -14.66
CA ASP A 602 47.31 -22.84 -14.71
C ASP A 602 45.97 -23.53 -14.42
N LEU A 603 45.27 -23.97 -15.47
CA LEU A 603 44.06 -24.80 -15.29
C LEU A 603 44.38 -26.24 -14.86
N GLY A 604 45.66 -26.65 -14.83
CA GLY A 604 46.13 -27.90 -14.25
C GLY A 604 45.75 -28.07 -12.77
N LEU A 605 45.50 -26.95 -12.07
CA LEU A 605 44.92 -26.92 -10.72
C LEU A 605 43.57 -27.63 -10.62
N CYS A 606 42.84 -27.77 -11.73
CA CYS A 606 41.53 -28.42 -11.78
C CYS A 606 41.60 -29.95 -11.98
N ALA A 607 42.77 -30.55 -12.21
CA ALA A 607 42.92 -31.93 -12.68
C ALA A 607 42.18 -33.00 -11.85
N GLY A 608 41.99 -32.77 -10.55
CA GLY A 608 41.29 -33.67 -9.63
C GLY A 608 39.78 -33.48 -9.53
N MET A 609 39.21 -32.43 -10.15
CA MET A 609 37.80 -32.03 -10.01
C MET A 609 36.90 -32.83 -10.96
N LYS A 610 36.73 -34.13 -10.70
CA LYS A 610 36.05 -35.05 -11.62
C LYS A 610 34.56 -34.80 -11.78
N ASP A 611 33.95 -34.19 -10.76
CA ASP A 611 32.52 -33.88 -10.72
C ASP A 611 32.20 -32.49 -11.32
N LEU A 612 33.20 -31.79 -11.87
CA LEU A 612 33.05 -30.45 -12.39
C LEU A 612 32.10 -30.41 -13.58
N LYS A 613 31.03 -29.60 -13.46
CA LYS A 613 30.00 -29.39 -14.49
C LYS A 613 30.12 -28.01 -15.15
N ARG A 614 30.57 -27.00 -14.40
CA ARG A 614 30.74 -25.62 -14.88
C ARG A 614 32.08 -25.06 -14.45
N LEU A 615 32.84 -24.58 -15.43
CA LEU A 615 34.09 -23.85 -15.23
C LEU A 615 33.99 -22.46 -15.85
N GLU A 616 34.27 -21.44 -15.06
CA GLU A 616 34.38 -20.06 -15.53
C GLU A 616 35.77 -19.53 -15.16
N ALA A 617 36.58 -19.23 -16.17
CA ALA A 617 37.94 -18.74 -16.00
C ALA A 617 38.26 -17.63 -17.03
N SER A 618 37.26 -16.80 -17.34
CA SER A 618 37.36 -15.71 -18.31
C SER A 618 38.16 -14.53 -17.79
N GLY A 619 38.81 -13.76 -18.66
CA GLY A 619 39.57 -12.58 -18.27
C GLY A 619 40.83 -12.91 -17.46
N ASN A 620 41.40 -14.09 -17.68
CA ASN A 620 42.64 -14.53 -17.05
C ASN A 620 43.79 -14.56 -18.09
N GLY A 621 44.94 -15.08 -17.69
CA GLY A 621 46.09 -15.31 -18.59
C GLY A 621 46.28 -16.78 -18.92
N VAL A 622 45.19 -17.54 -19.12
CA VAL A 622 45.29 -18.97 -19.46
C VAL A 622 45.83 -19.11 -20.88
N GLU A 623 46.92 -19.85 -21.04
CA GLU A 623 47.57 -20.10 -22.34
C GLU A 623 47.27 -21.50 -22.88
N THR A 624 47.03 -22.46 -21.98
CA THR A 624 46.97 -23.88 -22.33
C THR A 624 45.77 -24.59 -21.71
N LEU A 625 45.23 -25.54 -22.49
CA LEU A 625 44.10 -26.39 -22.12
C LEU A 625 44.50 -27.87 -21.95
N GLU A 626 45.80 -28.16 -21.86
CA GLU A 626 46.34 -29.53 -21.84
C GLU A 626 45.72 -30.44 -20.78
N VAL A 627 45.33 -29.88 -19.63
CA VAL A 627 44.63 -30.61 -18.56
C VAL A 627 43.37 -31.34 -19.05
N PHE A 628 42.76 -30.89 -20.16
CA PHE A 628 41.55 -31.46 -20.74
C PHE A 628 41.79 -32.51 -21.86
N ARG A 629 43.03 -32.69 -22.34
CA ARG A 629 43.37 -33.51 -23.55
C ARG A 629 42.91 -34.97 -23.48
N GLN A 630 42.66 -35.51 -22.28
CA GLN A 630 42.26 -36.90 -22.07
C GLN A 630 41.09 -37.00 -21.07
N ALA A 631 39.96 -36.41 -21.44
CA ALA A 631 38.71 -36.39 -20.65
C ALA A 631 38.24 -37.77 -20.13
N SER A 632 38.71 -38.89 -20.70
CA SER A 632 38.42 -40.26 -20.25
C SER A 632 38.83 -40.55 -18.79
N HIS A 633 39.59 -39.67 -18.13
CA HIS A 633 40.10 -39.91 -16.76
C HIS A 633 39.66 -38.87 -15.70
N GLY A 634 38.92 -37.81 -16.07
CA GLY A 634 38.60 -36.72 -15.13
C GLY A 634 37.31 -35.96 -15.39
N PHE A 635 37.21 -35.22 -16.49
CA PHE A 635 36.15 -34.19 -16.69
C PHE A 635 34.93 -34.67 -17.49
N ILE A 636 34.53 -35.93 -17.33
CA ILE A 636 33.42 -36.51 -18.10
C ILE A 636 32.09 -35.78 -17.86
N GLY A 637 31.93 -35.14 -16.71
CA GLY A 637 30.72 -34.40 -16.34
C GLY A 637 30.68 -32.94 -16.82
N LEU A 638 31.74 -32.43 -17.45
CA LEU A 638 31.86 -31.00 -17.77
C LEU A 638 30.89 -30.58 -18.88
N GLN A 639 30.00 -29.64 -18.56
CA GLN A 639 28.89 -29.21 -19.42
C GLN A 639 29.06 -27.79 -19.94
N ARG A 640 29.64 -26.89 -19.15
CA ARG A 640 29.78 -25.47 -19.52
C ARG A 640 31.18 -24.96 -19.20
N MET A 641 31.81 -24.32 -20.18
CA MET A 641 33.11 -23.68 -20.04
C MET A 641 33.06 -22.24 -20.56
N VAL A 642 33.38 -21.28 -19.70
CA VAL A 642 33.48 -19.86 -20.05
C VAL A 642 34.94 -19.43 -19.90
N LEU A 643 35.63 -19.28 -21.03
CA LEU A 643 37.07 -19.02 -21.14
C LEU A 643 37.36 -17.75 -21.96
N THR A 644 36.43 -16.80 -22.02
CA THR A 644 36.59 -15.59 -22.83
C THR A 644 37.76 -14.73 -22.33
N PHE A 645 38.38 -13.95 -23.20
CA PHE A 645 39.47 -13.03 -22.86
C PHE A 645 40.63 -13.70 -22.11
N ASN A 646 41.24 -14.70 -22.74
CA ASN A 646 42.45 -15.39 -22.27
C ASN A 646 43.54 -15.35 -23.36
N LEU A 647 44.58 -16.20 -23.24
CA LEU A 647 45.70 -16.31 -24.18
C LEU A 647 45.72 -17.70 -24.87
N ILE A 648 44.57 -18.35 -25.03
CA ILE A 648 44.46 -19.72 -25.53
C ILE A 648 44.51 -19.75 -27.06
N GLU A 649 45.55 -20.37 -27.61
CA GLU A 649 45.67 -20.57 -29.06
C GLU A 649 45.19 -21.95 -29.52
N ASN A 650 45.35 -22.99 -28.69
CA ASN A 650 45.08 -24.38 -29.07
C ASN A 650 43.90 -24.99 -28.29
N TYR A 651 42.82 -25.30 -29.02
CA TYR A 651 41.61 -25.91 -28.48
C TYR A 651 41.50 -27.43 -28.69
N SER A 652 42.47 -28.06 -29.38
CA SER A 652 42.48 -29.52 -29.57
C SER A 652 42.38 -30.34 -28.29
N PRO A 653 42.88 -29.89 -27.11
CA PRO A 653 42.67 -30.62 -25.85
C PRO A 653 41.18 -30.80 -25.46
N LEU A 654 40.26 -29.99 -25.98
CA LEU A 654 38.84 -30.10 -25.63
C LEU A 654 38.09 -31.20 -26.40
N ALA A 655 38.70 -31.81 -27.43
CA ALA A 655 38.02 -32.74 -28.34
C ALA A 655 37.36 -33.94 -27.64
N GLY A 656 37.92 -34.38 -26.49
CA GLY A 656 37.41 -35.51 -25.70
C GLY A 656 36.19 -35.20 -24.80
N LEU A 657 35.81 -33.92 -24.63
CA LEU A 657 34.74 -33.50 -23.72
C LEU A 657 33.35 -33.70 -24.33
N LYS A 658 32.87 -34.95 -24.35
CA LYS A 658 31.61 -35.34 -25.02
C LYS A 658 30.34 -34.70 -24.44
N ASN A 659 30.36 -34.29 -23.17
CA ASN A 659 29.21 -33.71 -22.47
C ASN A 659 29.18 -32.18 -22.48
N LEU A 660 30.15 -31.52 -23.15
CA LEU A 660 30.21 -30.08 -23.23
C LEU A 660 29.05 -29.55 -24.09
N THR A 661 28.17 -28.74 -23.49
CA THR A 661 26.99 -28.17 -24.14
C THR A 661 27.08 -26.66 -24.36
N GLY A 662 27.98 -25.98 -23.65
CA GLY A 662 28.26 -24.56 -23.82
C GLY A 662 29.75 -24.27 -23.68
N LEU A 663 30.31 -23.59 -24.68
CA LEU A 663 31.70 -23.15 -24.72
C LEU A 663 31.75 -21.69 -25.21
N TRP A 664 32.35 -20.82 -24.39
CA TRP A 664 32.56 -19.41 -24.73
C TRP A 664 34.06 -19.12 -24.68
N VAL A 665 34.66 -18.72 -25.82
CA VAL A 665 36.12 -18.52 -25.99
C VAL A 665 36.47 -17.19 -26.65
N ASN A 666 35.49 -16.31 -26.81
CA ASN A 666 35.65 -15.00 -27.44
C ASN A 666 36.79 -14.19 -26.80
N GLY A 667 37.61 -13.49 -27.58
CA GLY A 667 38.70 -12.64 -27.06
C GLY A 667 39.99 -13.39 -26.72
N ASN A 668 40.18 -14.62 -27.21
CA ASN A 668 41.48 -15.32 -27.20
C ASN A 668 42.23 -15.12 -28.53
N PRO A 669 43.58 -15.20 -28.54
CA PRO A 669 44.35 -15.23 -29.77
C PRO A 669 44.03 -16.47 -30.60
N LEU A 670 43.86 -16.31 -31.91
CA LEU A 670 43.79 -17.41 -32.85
C LEU A 670 45.22 -17.67 -33.35
N SER A 671 45.69 -18.92 -33.34
CA SER A 671 47.04 -19.26 -33.81
C SER A 671 47.26 -18.77 -35.24
N ASN A 672 48.39 -18.11 -35.49
CA ASN A 672 48.84 -17.73 -36.83
C ASN A 672 48.93 -18.98 -37.72
N GLY A 673 47.92 -19.17 -38.57
CA GLY A 673 47.78 -20.34 -39.44
C GLY A 673 46.33 -20.71 -39.75
N ASP A 674 45.38 -20.32 -38.89
CA ASP A 674 43.96 -20.38 -39.22
C ASP A 674 43.52 -19.04 -39.84
N PRO A 675 42.76 -19.05 -40.97
CA PRO A 675 42.31 -17.82 -41.60
C PRO A 675 41.47 -17.01 -40.61
N ALA A 676 41.63 -15.68 -40.66
CA ALA A 676 40.72 -14.76 -39.99
C ALA A 676 39.27 -15.17 -40.26
N PRO A 677 38.36 -15.09 -39.27
CA PRO A 677 36.95 -15.34 -39.51
C PRO A 677 36.42 -14.20 -40.40
N SER A 678 36.57 -14.35 -41.72
CA SER A 678 35.48 -14.07 -42.62
C SER A 678 34.40 -15.11 -42.33
N ASP A 679 33.14 -14.74 -42.49
CA ASP A 679 31.91 -15.43 -42.06
C ASP A 679 31.71 -16.92 -42.43
N GLN A 680 32.74 -17.66 -42.88
CA GLN A 680 32.56 -18.97 -43.49
C GLN A 680 33.47 -20.12 -43.06
N ASN A 681 34.43 -20.01 -42.12
CA ASN A 681 35.17 -21.21 -41.69
C ASN A 681 35.56 -21.24 -40.20
N CYS A 682 34.79 -22.02 -39.42
CA CYS A 682 35.22 -22.61 -38.13
C CYS A 682 36.30 -23.69 -38.44
N PRO A 683 37.56 -23.58 -37.97
CA PRO A 683 38.58 -24.57 -38.28
C PRO A 683 38.52 -25.76 -37.30
N LEU A 684 37.39 -26.46 -37.21
CA LEU A 684 37.29 -27.74 -36.49
C LEU A 684 36.25 -28.65 -37.14
N LYS A 685 36.58 -29.18 -38.33
CA LYS A 685 35.92 -30.41 -38.82
C LYS A 685 36.52 -31.61 -38.07
N SER A 686 35.95 -32.00 -36.93
CA SER A 686 35.91 -33.42 -36.55
C SER A 686 34.83 -33.76 -35.50
N ALA A 687 33.96 -34.70 -35.90
CA ALA A 687 33.25 -35.74 -35.14
C ALA A 687 32.56 -35.44 -33.79
N ASN A 688 32.24 -34.19 -33.43
CA ASN A 688 31.42 -33.95 -32.24
C ASN A 688 30.32 -32.89 -32.48
N SER A 689 29.05 -33.33 -32.45
CA SER A 689 27.86 -32.52 -32.80
C SER A 689 27.58 -31.35 -31.84
N ALA A 690 28.26 -31.29 -30.69
CA ALA A 690 28.19 -30.18 -29.75
C ALA A 690 29.05 -28.97 -30.15
N LEU A 691 30.22 -29.21 -30.77
CA LEU A 691 31.08 -28.14 -31.31
C LEU A 691 30.41 -27.45 -32.52
N ASP A 692 29.68 -28.21 -33.32
CA ASP A 692 28.94 -27.73 -34.50
C ASP A 692 27.66 -26.92 -34.13
N ARG A 693 27.11 -27.16 -32.93
CA ARG A 693 26.02 -26.34 -32.36
C ARG A 693 26.56 -25.02 -31.77
N THR A 694 27.80 -25.03 -31.29
CA THR A 694 28.50 -23.86 -30.75
C THR A 694 28.93 -22.89 -31.86
N CYS A 695 29.43 -23.39 -33.01
CA CYS A 695 29.68 -22.54 -34.19
C CYS A 695 28.39 -21.90 -34.75
N ARG A 696 27.21 -22.51 -34.57
CA ARG A 696 25.92 -21.92 -34.98
C ARG A 696 25.45 -20.78 -34.07
N ASN A 697 25.78 -20.82 -32.78
CA ASN A 697 25.49 -19.73 -31.85
C ASN A 697 26.49 -18.57 -31.94
N LEU A 698 27.64 -18.75 -32.61
CA LEU A 698 28.55 -17.67 -32.99
C LEU A 698 28.07 -16.87 -34.23
N ARG A 699 27.08 -17.39 -34.97
CA ARG A 699 26.46 -16.72 -36.15
C ARG A 699 25.26 -15.82 -35.80
N ARG A 700 24.87 -15.71 -34.53
CA ARG A 700 23.84 -14.80 -34.00
C ARG A 700 24.46 -13.98 -32.90
#